data_AF-A0A419YN90-F1
#
_entry.id   AF-A0A419YN90-F1
#
_cell.length_a   1.000
_cell.length_b   1.000
_cell.length_c   1.000
_cell.angle_alpha   90.00
_cell.angle_beta   90.00
_cell.angle_gamma   90.00
#
_symmetry.space_group_name_H-M   'P 1'
#
loop_
_entity.id
_entity.type
_entity.pdbx_description
1 polymer ?
#
loop_
_entity_poly.entity_id
_entity_poly.type
_entity_poly.pdbx_seq_one_letter_code
_entity_poly.pdbx_strand_id
1 'polypeptide(L)'
;MDDSTDSTGAGPTPHTGRPDRPEQPGLPGSPAATAPSRPDRAALLADAQPYCLQHALALAGPDALRLHGLRAPVRGTDLLLISAEGPPLADLATGLAETLRAAGHHLREPVGTARRHQLAVTDGARHDLGIELRREPLRHPPVLPAAAPIPVTALEDAAALAVLTLCERALPADLFALHALTDRFREGELLALAGPFDEDFTARTLADRLESAAALLPPGAADTQQWAETWAQDLRLDPCWRPPNSPTACTTPTWTPPRTPTPPDPKTRPTTCKGESRFPVRVLVEQGILPAQTGRRARDIRGHRRQRPLSKHITHWIGGRPVATAGTAPRRGDIFDPATGQVTGQVDFAEIAEVDQAVAAAAQAFTTWRQASIAKRTQVLFNFRELFNARKDELAAIIVSEHGKVHSDALGELARGQEVVEYACGIPQLVKGGFTEQASTGVDVYSIRQPLGPVAIISPFNFPAMVPMWFFPIAIAAGNTVVLKPSEKDPSAANFIAALWKEAGLPDGVFNVVHGDKVAVDRLLEHPDIKSVSFVGSTPIARYVYETGTRYGKRVQALGGAKNHMLVLPDADLDLAADAAINAGFGAAGERCMAVSVLVAVDPIGDELVAKIKERMATLKVGPGCNGDSEMGPLVTGQHRDKVTSYVESGVADGAELAVDGRKHAISGEDATGAPTADGFWLGPTLFDHVKPGMSVYNDEIFGPILSIVRVPSYDEGLELINNNPYGNGTAIFTNDGGAARRFQNEVEVGMVGINVPIPVPVAYYSFGGWKASLFGDTHAYGADGVQFFTRGKAVTQRWLDPSHGGINLGFPTNN
;
A
#
# COMPACT_ATOMS: atom_id res chain seq x y z
N MET A 1 45.53 -20.90 51.75
CA MET A 1 44.65 -19.72 51.77
C MET A 1 43.50 -20.05 50.82
N ASP A 2 42.61 -20.99 51.15
CA ASP A 2 41.77 -21.16 52.37
C ASP A 2 40.59 -20.17 52.32
N ASP A 3 39.31 -20.52 52.46
CA ASP A 3 38.63 -21.83 52.67
C ASP A 3 37.24 -21.77 51.96
N SER A 4 36.68 -22.84 51.36
CA SER A 4 35.95 -23.99 51.95
C SER A 4 34.55 -23.64 52.53
N THR A 5 33.47 -24.46 52.52
CA THR A 5 33.11 -25.74 51.84
C THR A 5 31.61 -26.07 52.10
N ASP A 6 30.90 -26.69 51.14
CA ASP A 6 29.83 -27.72 51.32
C ASP A 6 28.50 -27.43 52.09
N SER A 7 27.41 -28.23 52.03
CA SER A 7 27.04 -29.42 51.21
C SER A 7 25.52 -29.76 51.22
N THR A 8 25.02 -30.35 50.11
CA THR A 8 24.01 -31.46 49.95
C THR A 8 22.64 -31.51 50.67
N GLY A 9 21.61 -32.01 49.95
CA GLY A 9 20.41 -32.69 50.47
C GLY A 9 19.36 -33.01 49.38
N ALA A 10 18.71 -34.19 49.35
CA ALA A 10 17.85 -34.60 48.21
C ALA A 10 16.71 -35.63 48.49
N GLY A 11 15.49 -35.32 47.99
CA GLY A 11 14.35 -36.24 47.67
C GLY A 11 13.62 -36.98 48.81
N PRO A 12 12.53 -37.75 48.54
CA PRO A 12 11.64 -37.79 47.36
C PRO A 12 10.10 -37.77 47.68
N THR A 13 9.24 -38.03 46.67
CA THR A 13 7.75 -38.13 46.65
C THR A 13 7.21 -39.53 47.11
N PRO A 14 5.89 -39.98 47.06
CA PRO A 14 4.68 -39.48 46.32
C PRO A 14 3.23 -39.74 46.89
N HIS A 15 2.19 -39.44 46.08
CA HIS A 15 0.80 -40.03 46.04
C HIS A 15 -0.19 -39.81 47.25
N THR A 16 -1.55 -39.91 47.19
CA THR A 16 -2.64 -39.98 46.16
C THR A 16 -4.03 -39.79 46.85
N GLY A 17 -5.10 -39.38 46.14
CA GLY A 17 -6.49 -39.80 46.48
C GLY A 17 -7.67 -38.80 46.40
N ARG A 18 -8.77 -39.23 45.78
CA ARG A 18 -10.20 -38.79 45.87
C ARG A 18 -11.05 -40.06 46.17
N PRO A 19 -12.38 -40.06 46.48
CA PRO A 19 -13.46 -39.13 46.08
C PRO A 19 -14.27 -38.61 47.32
N ASP A 20 -15.60 -38.45 47.46
CA ASP A 20 -16.81 -38.66 46.62
C ASP A 20 -18.06 -37.84 47.11
N ARG A 21 -19.27 -38.22 46.70
CA ARG A 21 -20.63 -37.69 47.01
C ARG A 21 -21.55 -38.77 47.61
N PRO A 22 -22.65 -38.44 48.34
CA PRO A 22 -23.87 -37.76 47.82
C PRO A 22 -24.31 -36.58 48.74
N GLU A 23 -25.56 -36.08 48.90
CA GLU A 23 -26.92 -36.43 48.44
C GLU A 23 -27.86 -35.18 48.43
N GLN A 24 -29.19 -35.36 48.49
CA GLN A 24 -30.22 -34.30 48.74
C GLN A 24 -31.32 -34.82 49.69
N PRO A 25 -32.00 -33.94 50.46
CA PRO A 25 -33.43 -33.72 50.13
C PRO A 25 -34.00 -32.32 50.46
N GLY A 26 -35.12 -31.97 49.81
CA GLY A 26 -36.20 -31.16 50.42
C GLY A 26 -36.30 -29.66 50.08
N LEU A 27 -37.36 -29.28 49.34
CA LEU A 27 -37.93 -27.92 49.35
C LEU A 27 -39.01 -27.81 50.44
N PRO A 28 -39.20 -26.62 51.05
CA PRO A 28 -40.46 -25.92 50.80
C PRO A 28 -40.38 -24.38 50.81
N GLY A 29 -41.42 -23.74 50.23
CA GLY A 29 -41.81 -22.36 50.55
C GLY A 29 -41.28 -21.26 49.62
N SER A 30 -42.13 -20.80 48.69
CA SER A 30 -41.89 -19.55 47.95
C SER A 30 -42.71 -18.40 48.54
N PRO A 31 -42.09 -17.32 49.04
CA PRO A 31 -42.72 -16.01 49.08
C PRO A 31 -42.93 -15.47 47.65
N ALA A 32 -43.71 -14.38 47.53
CA ALA A 32 -43.97 -13.74 46.24
C ALA A 32 -42.68 -13.18 45.60
N ALA A 33 -42.60 -13.24 44.27
CA ALA A 33 -41.56 -12.55 43.53
C ALA A 33 -41.87 -11.03 43.51
N THR A 34 -41.31 -10.30 44.48
CA THR A 34 -41.14 -8.85 44.34
C THR A 34 -40.31 -8.56 43.09
N ALA A 35 -40.57 -7.43 42.43
CA ALA A 35 -39.75 -7.01 41.29
C ALA A 35 -38.27 -6.95 41.71
N PRO A 36 -37.34 -7.50 40.90
CA PRO A 36 -35.94 -7.65 41.29
C PRO A 36 -35.31 -6.29 41.61
N SER A 37 -34.36 -6.29 42.54
CA SER A 37 -33.72 -5.06 42.98
C SER A 37 -32.85 -4.47 41.86
N ARG A 38 -32.59 -3.15 41.93
CA ARG A 38 -31.72 -2.46 40.96
C ARG A 38 -30.32 -3.10 40.81
N PRO A 39 -29.71 -3.67 41.87
CA PRO A 39 -28.53 -4.52 41.80
C PRO A 39 -28.68 -5.78 40.93
N ASP A 40 -29.73 -6.59 41.14
CA ASP A 40 -29.84 -7.92 40.50
C ASP A 40 -29.86 -7.81 38.97
N ARG A 41 -30.62 -6.84 38.44
CA ARG A 41 -30.62 -6.51 37.00
C ARG A 41 -29.30 -5.90 36.51
N ALA A 42 -28.54 -5.23 37.37
CA ALA A 42 -27.26 -4.64 36.99
C ALA A 42 -26.17 -5.70 36.86
N ALA A 43 -26.15 -6.71 37.73
CA ALA A 43 -25.26 -7.86 37.60
C ALA A 43 -25.54 -8.64 36.30
N LEU A 44 -26.81 -8.99 36.05
CA LEU A 44 -27.18 -9.75 34.83
C LEU A 44 -26.87 -8.97 33.53
N LEU A 45 -27.00 -7.64 33.54
CA LEU A 45 -26.59 -6.79 32.42
C LEU A 45 -25.07 -6.75 32.24
N ALA A 46 -24.31 -6.66 33.32
CA ALA A 46 -22.84 -6.62 33.29
C ALA A 46 -22.25 -7.92 32.72
N ASP A 47 -22.80 -9.08 33.09
CA ASP A 47 -22.35 -10.38 32.57
C ASP A 47 -22.76 -10.58 31.10
N ALA A 48 -23.95 -10.15 30.68
CA ALA A 48 -24.43 -10.33 29.31
C ALA A 48 -23.81 -9.35 28.29
N GLN A 49 -23.44 -8.15 28.72
CA GLN A 49 -22.98 -7.06 27.84
C GLN A 49 -21.73 -7.39 26.99
N PRO A 50 -20.65 -8.01 27.52
CA PRO A 50 -19.47 -8.37 26.74
C PRO A 50 -19.78 -9.33 25.57
N TYR A 51 -20.55 -10.40 25.83
CA TYR A 51 -20.92 -11.38 24.81
C TYR A 51 -21.79 -10.76 23.71
N CYS A 52 -22.75 -9.91 24.10
CA CYS A 52 -23.60 -9.18 23.15
C CYS A 52 -22.79 -8.22 22.27
N LEU A 53 -21.82 -7.48 22.85
CA LEU A 53 -20.92 -6.58 22.14
C LEU A 53 -20.03 -7.35 21.14
N GLN A 54 -19.33 -8.38 21.61
CA GLN A 54 -18.33 -9.10 20.82
C GLN A 54 -18.95 -9.80 19.60
N HIS A 55 -20.11 -10.45 19.76
CA HIS A 55 -20.74 -11.17 18.65
C HIS A 55 -21.55 -10.24 17.72
N ALA A 56 -22.12 -9.13 18.22
CA ALA A 56 -22.78 -8.15 17.35
C ALA A 56 -21.78 -7.44 16.42
N LEU A 57 -20.55 -7.18 16.88
CA LEU A 57 -19.45 -6.70 16.03
C LEU A 57 -19.03 -7.75 14.98
N ALA A 58 -18.93 -9.03 15.38
CA ALA A 58 -18.56 -10.11 14.45
C ALA A 58 -19.58 -10.31 13.31
N LEU A 59 -20.88 -10.15 13.58
CA LEU A 59 -21.94 -10.30 12.57
C LEU A 59 -22.20 -9.03 11.75
N ALA A 60 -21.99 -7.83 12.31
CA ALA A 60 -22.29 -6.57 11.63
C ALA A 60 -21.10 -5.98 10.85
N GLY A 61 -19.87 -6.39 11.18
CA GLY A 61 -18.64 -5.74 10.72
C GLY A 61 -18.21 -4.57 11.64
N PRO A 62 -16.94 -4.17 11.61
CA PRO A 62 -16.34 -3.29 12.62
C PRO A 62 -16.99 -1.89 12.73
N ASP A 63 -17.51 -1.35 11.64
CA ASP A 63 -18.04 0.03 11.60
C ASP A 63 -19.56 0.17 11.84
N ALA A 64 -20.30 -0.94 11.87
CA ALA A 64 -21.74 -0.94 11.60
C ALA A 64 -22.66 -0.67 12.80
N LEU A 65 -22.16 -0.82 14.04
CA LEU A 65 -23.00 -0.93 15.24
C LEU A 65 -22.54 0.01 16.37
N ARG A 66 -23.48 0.64 17.07
CA ARG A 66 -23.23 1.39 18.31
C ARG A 66 -24.02 0.79 19.46
N LEU A 67 -23.31 0.40 20.52
CA LEU A 67 -23.88 0.02 21.80
C LEU A 67 -24.00 1.23 22.72
N HIS A 68 -25.20 1.43 23.26
CA HIS A 68 -25.46 2.40 24.30
C HIS A 68 -25.98 1.67 25.54
N GLY A 69 -25.15 1.57 26.59
CA GLY A 69 -25.50 1.00 27.90
C GLY A 69 -26.49 1.85 28.72
N LEU A 70 -27.41 2.53 28.04
CA LEU A 70 -28.44 3.38 28.63
C LEU A 70 -29.60 2.52 29.10
N ARG A 71 -30.02 2.70 30.36
CA ARG A 71 -31.34 2.27 30.85
C ARG A 71 -32.43 3.13 30.19
N ALA A 72 -32.69 2.88 28.91
CA ALA A 72 -33.59 3.67 28.08
C ALA A 72 -35.05 3.52 28.55
N PRO A 73 -35.87 4.58 28.54
CA PRO A 73 -37.28 4.53 28.93
C PRO A 73 -38.19 3.91 27.85
N VAL A 74 -37.68 2.93 27.10
CA VAL A 74 -38.47 2.13 26.14
C VAL A 74 -39.15 1.01 26.93
N ARG A 75 -40.49 0.96 26.91
CA ARG A 75 -41.26 -0.02 27.70
C ARG A 75 -40.88 -1.45 27.31
N GLY A 76 -40.30 -2.20 28.25
CA GLY A 76 -39.91 -3.59 28.07
C GLY A 76 -38.50 -3.79 27.49
N THR A 77 -37.62 -2.80 27.58
CA THR A 77 -36.24 -2.87 27.06
C THR A 77 -35.24 -2.41 28.11
N ASP A 78 -34.30 -3.29 28.45
CA ASP A 78 -33.19 -3.05 29.39
C ASP A 78 -31.87 -2.74 28.65
N LEU A 79 -31.72 -3.16 27.38
CA LEU A 79 -30.56 -2.90 26.51
C LEU A 79 -30.99 -2.53 25.08
N LEU A 80 -30.38 -1.48 24.49
CA LEU A 80 -30.66 -1.00 23.13
C LEU A 80 -29.40 -1.03 22.25
N LEU A 81 -29.53 -1.65 21.08
CA LEU A 81 -28.49 -1.86 20.08
C LEU A 81 -28.90 -1.15 18.77
N ILE A 82 -28.07 -0.26 18.23
CA ILE A 82 -28.41 0.53 17.03
C ILE A 82 -27.39 0.25 15.92
N SER A 83 -27.88 -0.19 14.77
CA SER A 83 -27.14 -0.36 13.52
C SER A 83 -27.52 0.75 12.54
N ALA A 84 -26.52 1.37 11.92
CA ALA A 84 -26.75 2.32 10.82
C ALA A 84 -27.00 1.54 9.51
N GLU A 85 -26.06 0.65 9.17
CA GLU A 85 -26.10 -0.25 8.01
C GLU A 85 -25.67 -1.68 8.43
N GLY A 86 -25.54 -2.62 7.49
CA GLY A 86 -25.18 -4.03 7.74
C GLY A 86 -26.30 -5.04 7.39
N PRO A 87 -26.14 -6.34 7.74
CA PRO A 87 -27.12 -7.39 7.41
C PRO A 87 -28.49 -7.18 8.07
N PRO A 88 -29.56 -7.86 7.62
CA PRO A 88 -30.90 -7.74 8.20
C PRO A 88 -30.95 -7.93 9.73
N LEU A 89 -31.80 -7.13 10.39
CA LEU A 89 -31.94 -7.19 11.86
C LEU A 89 -32.44 -8.53 12.39
N ALA A 90 -33.13 -9.33 11.57
CA ALA A 90 -33.56 -10.67 11.94
C ALA A 90 -32.37 -11.65 12.04
N ASP A 91 -31.40 -11.53 11.15
CA ASP A 91 -30.23 -12.40 11.08
C ASP A 91 -29.27 -12.05 12.24
N LEU A 92 -29.08 -10.76 12.50
CA LEU A 92 -28.40 -10.24 13.69
C LEU A 92 -29.07 -10.69 14.99
N ALA A 93 -30.42 -10.67 15.07
CA ALA A 93 -31.15 -11.18 16.21
C ALA A 93 -31.01 -12.69 16.39
N THR A 94 -30.90 -13.44 15.29
CA THR A 94 -30.78 -14.91 15.29
C THR A 94 -29.41 -15.35 15.80
N GLY A 95 -28.31 -14.84 15.22
CA GLY A 95 -26.96 -15.20 15.67
C GLY A 95 -26.63 -14.73 17.10
N LEU A 96 -27.19 -13.57 17.52
CA LEU A 96 -27.13 -13.14 18.92
C LEU A 96 -27.91 -14.10 19.85
N ALA A 97 -29.08 -14.57 19.43
CA ALA A 97 -29.87 -15.53 20.21
C ALA A 97 -29.20 -16.92 20.26
N GLU A 98 -28.54 -17.37 19.19
CA GLU A 98 -27.77 -18.62 19.17
C GLU A 98 -26.55 -18.54 20.11
N THR A 99 -25.81 -17.43 20.07
CA THR A 99 -24.66 -17.20 20.96
C THR A 99 -25.08 -17.15 22.44
N LEU A 100 -26.17 -16.46 22.77
CA LEU A 100 -26.69 -16.41 24.14
C LEU A 100 -27.24 -17.77 24.62
N ARG A 101 -27.81 -18.59 23.74
CA ARG A 101 -28.15 -20.00 24.06
C ARG A 101 -26.91 -20.86 24.29
N ALA A 102 -25.85 -20.68 23.50
CA ALA A 102 -24.58 -21.38 23.68
C ALA A 102 -23.87 -20.99 24.99
N ALA A 103 -24.06 -19.75 25.46
CA ALA A 103 -23.65 -19.29 26.79
C ALA A 103 -24.55 -19.81 27.94
N GLY A 104 -25.58 -20.62 27.65
CA GLY A 104 -26.45 -21.25 28.64
C GLY A 104 -27.71 -20.47 29.02
N HIS A 105 -27.98 -19.32 28.40
CA HIS A 105 -29.19 -18.56 28.68
C HIS A 105 -30.40 -19.10 27.90
N HIS A 106 -31.55 -19.23 28.57
CA HIS A 106 -32.80 -19.48 27.87
C HIS A 106 -33.30 -18.20 27.20
N LEU A 107 -33.97 -18.33 26.06
CA LEU A 107 -34.42 -17.20 25.23
C LEU A 107 -35.82 -17.48 24.69
N ARG A 108 -36.72 -16.51 24.81
CA ARG A 108 -37.97 -16.47 24.03
C ARG A 108 -37.66 -15.97 22.63
N GLU A 109 -38.37 -16.51 21.64
CA GLU A 109 -38.01 -16.34 20.23
C GLU A 109 -38.10 -14.89 19.73
N PRO A 110 -37.30 -14.53 18.70
CA PRO A 110 -37.26 -13.16 18.19
C PRO A 110 -38.60 -12.76 17.56
N VAL A 111 -39.18 -11.65 18.02
CA VAL A 111 -40.34 -11.02 17.39
C VAL A 111 -39.95 -9.61 16.95
N GLY A 112 -40.15 -9.32 15.66
CA GLY A 112 -39.63 -8.08 15.10
C GLY A 112 -40.05 -7.78 13.67
N THR A 113 -39.49 -6.68 13.18
CA THR A 113 -39.72 -6.06 11.88
C THR A 113 -38.39 -5.65 11.26
N ALA A 114 -38.38 -5.28 9.98
CA ALA A 114 -37.17 -4.84 9.28
C ALA A 114 -36.45 -3.59 9.86
N ARG A 115 -37.03 -2.90 10.86
CA ARG A 115 -36.41 -1.74 11.54
C ARG A 115 -36.26 -1.87 13.07
N ARG A 116 -36.92 -2.85 13.69
CA ARG A 116 -36.94 -3.06 15.15
C ARG A 116 -37.14 -4.54 15.45
N HIS A 117 -36.23 -5.15 16.21
CA HIS A 117 -36.32 -6.54 16.67
C HIS A 117 -36.15 -6.60 18.18
N GLN A 118 -36.85 -7.49 18.87
CA GLN A 118 -36.68 -7.71 20.31
C GLN A 118 -36.32 -9.17 20.62
N LEU A 119 -35.46 -9.36 21.61
CA LEU A 119 -35.10 -10.62 22.24
C LEU A 119 -35.40 -10.51 23.74
N ALA A 120 -35.91 -11.59 24.35
CA ALA A 120 -36.13 -11.65 25.80
C ALA A 120 -35.30 -12.80 26.40
N VAL A 121 -34.21 -12.44 27.07
CA VAL A 121 -33.33 -13.39 27.76
C VAL A 121 -33.99 -13.79 29.07
N THR A 122 -34.14 -15.09 29.33
CA THR A 122 -34.76 -15.62 30.54
C THR A 122 -33.77 -16.45 31.36
N ASP A 123 -33.51 -16.04 32.59
CA ASP A 123 -32.70 -16.82 33.53
C ASP A 123 -33.58 -17.68 34.44
N GLY A 124 -33.41 -19.00 34.29
CA GLY A 124 -33.77 -20.09 35.21
C GLY A 124 -35.24 -20.23 35.62
N ALA A 125 -35.81 -19.20 36.23
CA ALA A 125 -37.16 -19.22 36.80
C ALA A 125 -37.86 -17.85 36.97
N ARG A 126 -37.16 -16.70 36.96
CA ARG A 126 -37.75 -15.44 37.50
C ARG A 126 -37.46 -14.11 36.79
N HIS A 127 -36.59 -14.05 35.78
CA HIS A 127 -36.18 -12.78 35.18
C HIS A 127 -36.24 -12.80 33.65
N ASP A 128 -36.96 -11.83 33.07
CA ASP A 128 -36.97 -11.50 31.63
C ASP A 128 -36.15 -10.20 31.43
N LEU A 129 -35.08 -10.27 30.62
CA LEU A 129 -34.25 -9.13 30.20
C LEU A 129 -34.55 -8.76 28.74
N GLY A 130 -35.04 -7.54 28.49
CA GLY A 130 -35.40 -7.10 27.14
C GLY A 130 -34.23 -6.48 26.37
N ILE A 131 -33.76 -7.13 25.30
CA ILE A 131 -32.78 -6.56 24.36
C ILE A 131 -33.52 -6.11 23.08
N GLU A 132 -33.27 -4.88 22.63
CA GLU A 132 -33.84 -4.33 21.40
C GLU A 132 -32.75 -3.97 20.38
N LEU A 133 -32.93 -4.45 19.15
CA LEU A 133 -32.12 -4.14 17.97
C LEU A 133 -32.88 -3.15 17.08
N ARG A 134 -32.23 -2.08 16.62
CA ARG A 134 -32.81 -1.10 15.69
C ARG A 134 -31.94 -0.79 14.48
N ARG A 135 -32.59 -0.38 13.40
CA ARG A 135 -31.96 0.25 12.23
C ARG A 135 -32.49 1.66 12.04
N GLU A 136 -31.65 2.64 12.34
CA GLU A 136 -31.96 4.07 12.24
C GLU A 136 -30.84 4.77 11.43
N PRO A 137 -31.14 5.39 10.28
CA PRO A 137 -30.13 6.03 9.46
C PRO A 137 -29.61 7.31 10.13
N LEU A 138 -28.29 7.44 10.24
CA LEU A 138 -27.64 8.59 10.87
C LEU A 138 -27.98 9.90 10.15
N ARG A 139 -28.75 10.77 10.83
CA ARG A 139 -29.01 12.16 10.40
C ARG A 139 -28.64 13.20 11.47
N HIS A 140 -28.58 12.80 12.73
CA HIS A 140 -28.02 13.60 13.84
C HIS A 140 -27.30 12.67 14.83
N PRO A 141 -26.26 13.14 15.55
CA PRO A 141 -25.67 12.39 16.66
C PRO A 141 -26.66 12.34 17.86
N PRO A 142 -26.69 11.23 18.64
CA PRO A 142 -27.59 11.12 19.79
C PRO A 142 -27.14 12.03 20.95
N VAL A 143 -28.02 12.92 21.39
CA VAL A 143 -27.80 13.79 22.56
C VAL A 143 -28.12 13.02 23.85
N LEU A 144 -27.21 13.01 24.82
CA LEU A 144 -27.44 12.40 26.13
C LEU A 144 -28.34 13.28 27.01
N PRO A 145 -29.29 12.71 27.78
CA PRO A 145 -30.06 13.46 28.77
C PRO A 145 -29.15 13.99 29.90
N ALA A 146 -29.25 15.29 30.19
CA ALA A 146 -28.40 15.99 31.15
C ALA A 146 -28.75 15.71 32.63
N ALA A 147 -28.60 14.46 33.09
CA ALA A 147 -28.66 14.09 34.52
C ALA A 147 -28.06 12.69 34.83
N ALA A 148 -26.73 12.55 34.83
CA ALA A 148 -26.05 11.39 35.40
C ALA A 148 -24.64 11.76 35.93
N PRO A 149 -24.31 11.53 37.21
CA PRO A 149 -22.96 11.71 37.72
C PRO A 149 -22.09 10.49 37.37
N ILE A 150 -20.96 10.71 36.72
CA ILE A 150 -19.95 9.69 36.41
C ILE A 150 -18.66 10.05 37.17
N PRO A 151 -18.02 9.12 37.90
CA PRO A 151 -16.80 9.41 38.66
C PRO A 151 -15.58 9.64 37.75
N VAL A 152 -14.70 10.54 38.17
CA VAL A 152 -13.60 11.10 37.36
C VAL A 152 -12.58 10.05 36.88
N THR A 153 -12.42 8.92 37.58
CA THR A 153 -11.51 7.85 37.16
C THR A 153 -11.90 7.16 35.85
N ALA A 154 -13.11 7.41 35.32
CA ALA A 154 -13.50 6.98 33.98
C ALA A 154 -13.10 7.98 32.87
N LEU A 155 -12.64 9.19 33.21
CA LEU A 155 -12.21 10.18 32.22
C LEU A 155 -10.77 9.95 31.72
N GLU A 156 -9.90 9.34 32.52
CA GLU A 156 -8.50 9.10 32.14
C GLU A 156 -8.42 8.04 31.02
N ASP A 157 -9.15 6.94 31.16
CA ASP A 157 -9.35 5.95 30.09
C ASP A 157 -10.08 6.54 28.88
N ALA A 158 -11.05 7.44 29.10
CA ALA A 158 -11.77 8.10 28.00
C ALA A 158 -10.88 9.10 27.22
N ALA A 159 -9.93 9.76 27.89
CA ALA A 159 -8.94 10.62 27.24
C ALA A 159 -7.94 9.78 26.42
N ALA A 160 -7.47 8.64 26.96
CA ALA A 160 -6.66 7.68 26.22
C ALA A 160 -7.41 7.13 24.99
N LEU A 161 -8.68 6.74 25.15
CA LEU A 161 -9.53 6.30 24.03
C LEU A 161 -9.82 7.42 23.03
N ALA A 162 -9.93 8.69 23.46
CA ALA A 162 -10.12 9.82 22.56
C ALA A 162 -8.87 10.05 21.68
N VAL A 163 -7.67 9.95 22.24
CA VAL A 163 -6.41 10.02 21.49
C VAL A 163 -6.29 8.85 20.50
N LEU A 164 -6.61 7.62 20.91
CA LEU A 164 -6.68 6.47 19.99
C LEU A 164 -7.74 6.66 18.88
N THR A 165 -8.95 7.10 19.23
CA THR A 165 -10.05 7.32 18.26
C THR A 165 -9.72 8.44 17.26
N LEU A 166 -8.90 9.42 17.64
CA LEU A 166 -8.36 10.45 16.74
C LEU A 166 -7.23 9.92 15.85
N CYS A 167 -6.45 8.94 16.31
CA CYS A 167 -5.44 8.27 15.48
C CYS A 167 -6.04 7.27 14.48
N GLU A 168 -7.17 6.63 14.81
CA GLU A 168 -7.80 5.58 13.99
C GLU A 168 -8.88 6.09 13.02
N ARG A 169 -9.21 7.39 13.00
CA ARG A 169 -10.19 7.96 12.06
C ARG A 169 -9.60 8.98 11.11
N ALA A 170 -9.34 8.52 9.88
CA ALA A 170 -8.91 9.38 8.78
C ALA A 170 -9.99 10.40 8.39
N LEU A 171 -9.66 11.68 8.56
CA LEU A 171 -10.23 12.82 7.83
C LEU A 171 -9.06 13.69 7.33
N PRO A 172 -9.13 14.25 6.10
CA PRO A 172 -8.10 15.15 5.61
C PRO A 172 -8.13 16.52 6.33
N ALA A 173 -7.06 17.30 6.14
CA ALA A 173 -6.81 18.62 6.74
C ALA A 173 -8.01 19.60 6.63
N ASP A 174 -8.22 20.55 7.55
CA ASP A 174 -7.24 21.52 8.07
C ASP A 174 -7.33 21.85 9.58
N LEU A 175 -6.16 22.14 10.18
CA LEU A 175 -5.92 22.86 11.46
C LEU A 175 -6.48 22.22 12.76
N PHE A 176 -5.90 22.35 13.96
CA PHE A 176 -4.65 22.98 14.44
C PHE A 176 -3.98 22.02 15.45
N ALA A 177 -2.68 22.18 15.71
CA ALA A 177 -2.04 21.59 16.89
C ALA A 177 -1.75 22.69 17.93
N LEU A 178 -2.38 22.60 19.10
CA LEU A 178 -2.01 23.37 20.29
C LEU A 178 -2.05 22.46 21.52
N HIS A 179 -0.96 22.42 22.28
CA HIS A 179 -0.93 21.75 23.57
C HIS A 179 0.09 22.40 24.50
N ALA A 180 -0.09 22.21 25.81
CA ALA A 180 0.79 22.66 26.89
C ALA A 180 0.98 24.20 27.03
N LEU A 181 -0.04 24.86 27.59
CA LEU A 181 0.21 25.68 28.77
C LEU A 181 -0.59 25.09 29.94
N THR A 182 0.09 24.86 31.06
CA THR A 182 -0.46 24.13 32.21
C THR A 182 -0.99 25.04 33.31
N ASP A 183 -2.02 24.50 33.98
CA ASP A 183 -2.54 24.86 35.31
C ASP A 183 -3.48 26.07 35.43
N ARG A 184 -4.61 25.82 36.11
CA ARG A 184 -5.65 26.76 36.62
C ARG A 184 -6.20 27.81 35.64
N PHE A 185 -7.40 27.55 35.13
CA PHE A 185 -8.59 28.38 35.45
C PHE A 185 -9.89 27.59 35.17
N ARG A 186 -11.07 28.19 35.41
CA ARG A 186 -12.34 27.46 35.58
C ARG A 186 -13.01 27.06 34.27
N GLU A 187 -13.39 25.80 34.16
CA GLU A 187 -14.05 25.16 33.01
C GLU A 187 -15.52 25.59 32.77
N GLY A 188 -16.03 26.60 33.48
CA GLY A 188 -17.45 26.96 33.51
C GLY A 188 -17.92 27.99 32.47
N GLU A 189 -17.03 28.81 31.92
CA GLU A 189 -17.43 30.07 31.27
C GLU A 189 -17.11 30.15 29.76
N LEU A 190 -16.17 29.35 29.24
CA LEU A 190 -15.87 29.29 27.80
C LEU A 190 -16.94 28.57 26.96
N LEU A 191 -17.72 27.65 27.57
CA LEU A 191 -18.82 26.95 26.90
C LEU A 191 -19.98 27.88 26.48
N ALA A 192 -20.03 29.13 26.96
CA ALA A 192 -21.05 30.10 26.59
C ALA A 192 -20.84 30.74 25.20
N LEU A 193 -19.64 30.66 24.61
CA LEU A 193 -19.35 31.24 23.29
C LEU A 193 -19.77 30.32 22.12
N ALA A 194 -19.92 29.02 22.37
CA ALA A 194 -20.36 28.02 21.40
C ALA A 194 -21.89 27.95 21.28
N GLY A 195 -22.51 29.07 20.88
CA GLY A 195 -23.87 29.02 20.32
C GLY A 195 -23.90 28.11 19.08
N PRO A 196 -25.02 27.41 18.79
CA PRO A 196 -25.08 26.46 17.69
C PRO A 196 -24.75 27.13 16.35
N PHE A 197 -23.99 26.43 15.51
CA PHE A 197 -23.75 26.85 14.13
C PHE A 197 -25.06 26.74 13.33
N ASP A 198 -25.60 27.89 12.92
CA ASP A 198 -26.77 28.05 12.08
C ASP A 198 -26.38 28.46 10.64
N GLU A 199 -27.36 28.55 9.74
CA GLU A 199 -27.12 28.81 8.31
C GLU A 199 -26.61 30.24 8.03
N ASP A 200 -26.66 31.15 9.01
CA ASP A 200 -26.20 32.55 8.93
C ASP A 200 -24.78 32.77 9.51
N PHE A 201 -24.07 31.70 9.91
CA PHE A 201 -22.71 31.81 10.46
C PHE A 201 -21.65 32.08 9.38
N THR A 202 -21.13 33.32 9.34
CA THR A 202 -20.11 33.77 8.36
C THR A 202 -18.76 34.09 9.00
N ALA A 203 -17.70 34.19 8.19
CA ALA A 203 -16.39 34.66 8.66
C ALA A 203 -16.44 36.04 9.34
N ARG A 204 -17.35 36.94 8.89
CA ARG A 204 -17.61 38.23 9.55
C ARG A 204 -18.31 38.03 10.91
N THR A 205 -19.31 37.14 10.97
CA THR A 205 -19.98 36.76 12.23
C THR A 205 -18.99 36.18 13.25
N LEU A 206 -17.97 35.45 12.80
CA LEU A 206 -16.89 34.93 13.63
C LEU A 206 -15.92 36.04 14.09
N ALA A 207 -15.48 36.92 13.19
CA ALA A 207 -14.62 38.05 13.51
C ALA A 207 -15.26 38.99 14.56
N ASP A 208 -16.54 39.32 14.38
CA ASP A 208 -17.30 40.17 15.29
C ASP A 208 -17.42 39.54 16.70
N ARG A 209 -17.51 38.21 16.79
CA ARG A 209 -17.48 37.47 18.06
C ARG A 209 -16.09 37.39 18.68
N LEU A 210 -15.02 37.27 17.88
CA LEU A 210 -13.63 37.26 18.36
C LEU A 210 -13.23 38.60 18.96
N GLU A 211 -13.54 39.73 18.30
CA GLU A 211 -13.34 41.07 18.88
C GLU A 211 -14.20 41.26 20.15
N SER A 212 -15.46 40.82 20.14
CA SER A 212 -16.33 40.90 21.32
C SER A 212 -15.80 40.09 22.50
N ALA A 213 -15.15 38.95 22.26
CA ALA A 213 -14.50 38.15 23.29
C ALA A 213 -13.17 38.78 23.75
N ALA A 214 -12.37 39.33 22.82
CA ALA A 214 -11.12 40.02 23.12
C ALA A 214 -11.33 41.21 24.06
N ALA A 215 -12.37 42.02 23.81
CA ALA A 215 -12.75 43.17 24.63
C ALA A 215 -13.28 42.82 26.04
N LEU A 216 -13.50 41.54 26.34
CA LEU A 216 -13.91 41.03 27.66
C LEU A 216 -12.74 40.42 28.45
N LEU A 217 -11.53 40.38 27.88
CA LEU A 217 -10.34 39.86 28.57
C LEU A 217 -9.81 40.85 29.61
N PRO A 218 -9.23 40.37 30.74
CA PRO A 218 -8.69 41.23 31.78
C PRO A 218 -7.38 41.92 31.32
N PRO A 219 -6.99 43.08 31.89
CA PRO A 219 -5.85 43.90 31.43
C PRO A 219 -4.45 43.26 31.46
N GLY A 220 -4.31 42.02 31.95
CA GLY A 220 -3.06 41.24 31.90
C GLY A 220 -2.95 40.29 30.70
N ALA A 221 -3.98 40.20 29.84
CA ALA A 221 -4.06 39.25 28.73
C ALA A 221 -3.76 39.90 27.36
N ALA A 222 -2.86 40.89 27.32
CA ALA A 222 -2.61 41.73 26.15
C ALA A 222 -2.25 40.94 24.88
N ASP A 223 -1.40 39.91 24.98
CA ASP A 223 -1.01 39.08 23.84
C ASP A 223 -2.20 38.28 23.27
N THR A 224 -3.08 37.77 24.14
CA THR A 224 -4.29 37.04 23.75
C THR A 224 -5.33 37.97 23.12
N GLN A 225 -5.48 39.19 23.66
CA GLN A 225 -6.34 40.21 23.09
C GLN A 225 -5.84 40.61 21.70
N GLN A 226 -4.55 40.94 21.57
CA GLN A 226 -3.92 41.30 20.30
C GLN A 226 -3.98 40.17 19.26
N TRP A 227 -3.84 38.90 19.68
CA TRP A 227 -4.04 37.73 18.81
C TRP A 227 -5.47 37.66 18.26
N ALA A 228 -6.48 37.81 19.13
CA ALA A 228 -7.89 37.74 18.74
C ALA A 228 -8.32 38.92 17.85
N GLU A 229 -7.85 40.14 18.15
CA GLU A 229 -8.06 41.34 17.32
C GLU A 229 -7.37 41.21 15.94
N THR A 230 -6.17 40.62 15.88
CA THR A 230 -5.49 40.35 14.60
C THR A 230 -6.26 39.31 13.76
N TRP A 231 -6.69 38.21 14.37
CA TRP A 231 -7.51 37.19 13.70
C TRP A 231 -8.86 37.72 13.20
N ALA A 232 -9.49 38.63 13.95
CA ALA A 232 -10.72 39.29 13.52
C ALA A 232 -10.49 40.24 12.32
N GLN A 233 -9.31 40.85 12.19
CA GLN A 233 -8.96 41.61 10.99
C GLN A 233 -8.75 40.69 9.78
N ASP A 234 -7.96 39.63 9.91
CA ASP A 234 -7.73 38.67 8.80
C ASP A 234 -9.04 38.04 8.30
N LEU A 235 -9.93 37.62 9.21
CA LEU A 235 -11.27 37.09 8.89
C LEU A 235 -12.24 38.12 8.24
N ARG A 236 -11.90 39.41 8.26
CA ARG A 236 -12.63 40.48 7.54
C ARG A 236 -11.98 40.87 6.22
N LEU A 237 -10.74 40.43 5.95
CA LEU A 237 -9.97 40.72 4.74
C LEU A 237 -10.17 39.68 3.63
N ASP A 238 -10.63 38.47 3.92
CA ASP A 238 -11.09 37.50 2.91
C ASP A 238 -12.58 37.69 2.57
N PRO A 239 -12.93 38.13 1.34
CA PRO A 239 -14.31 38.40 0.96
C PRO A 239 -15.08 37.18 0.42
N CYS A 240 -14.46 35.99 0.32
CA CYS A 240 -14.99 34.87 -0.47
C CYS A 240 -15.32 33.58 0.29
N TRP A 241 -15.06 33.50 1.60
CA TRP A 241 -15.40 32.31 2.39
C TRP A 241 -16.92 32.15 2.63
N ARG A 242 -17.49 30.99 2.25
CA ARG A 242 -18.83 30.51 2.63
C ARG A 242 -18.85 28.98 2.75
N PRO A 243 -19.63 28.40 3.68
CA PRO A 243 -19.79 26.95 3.80
C PRO A 243 -20.63 26.35 2.64
N PRO A 244 -20.43 25.07 2.30
CA PRO A 244 -21.05 24.44 1.12
C PRO A 244 -22.49 23.97 1.37
N ASN A 245 -23.42 24.90 1.64
CA ASN A 245 -24.87 24.80 1.41
C ASN A 245 -25.58 26.12 1.78
N SER A 246 -25.80 27.02 0.81
CA SER A 246 -26.68 28.21 1.03
C SER A 246 -27.49 28.54 -0.25
N PRO A 247 -28.83 28.44 -0.24
CA PRO A 247 -29.64 28.55 -1.46
C PRO A 247 -30.05 30.01 -1.78
N THR A 248 -29.17 30.77 -2.43
CA THR A 248 -29.56 31.99 -3.17
C THR A 248 -28.59 32.26 -4.32
N ALA A 249 -29.12 32.60 -5.50
CA ALA A 249 -28.37 32.48 -6.75
C ALA A 249 -27.60 33.76 -7.15
N CYS A 250 -26.34 33.59 -7.56
CA CYS A 250 -25.82 34.32 -8.73
C CYS A 250 -26.23 33.54 -10.00
N THR A 251 -26.60 34.25 -11.06
CA THR A 251 -27.43 33.71 -12.14
C THR A 251 -26.66 33.18 -13.35
N THR A 252 -27.03 32.01 -13.86
CA THR A 252 -26.91 31.56 -15.27
C THR A 252 -27.78 30.29 -15.49
N PRO A 253 -28.06 29.85 -16.75
CA PRO A 253 -29.37 29.25 -17.08
C PRO A 253 -29.58 27.76 -16.75
N THR A 254 -30.86 27.36 -16.89
CA THR A 254 -31.51 26.14 -16.39
C THR A 254 -31.17 24.83 -17.10
N TRP A 255 -31.26 23.73 -16.34
CA TRP A 255 -31.54 22.38 -16.86
C TRP A 255 -32.54 21.66 -15.94
N THR A 256 -33.33 20.72 -16.49
CA THR A 256 -34.47 20.09 -15.80
C THR A 256 -34.29 18.56 -15.71
N PRO A 257 -34.41 17.94 -14.52
CA PRO A 257 -34.14 16.51 -14.36
C PRO A 257 -35.29 15.61 -14.86
N PRO A 258 -34.99 14.44 -15.45
CA PRO A 258 -35.98 13.41 -15.78
C PRO A 258 -36.40 12.57 -14.55
N ARG A 259 -37.51 11.84 -14.67
CA ARG A 259 -38.09 11.00 -13.60
C ARG A 259 -37.32 9.70 -13.36
N THR A 260 -37.36 9.23 -12.11
CA THR A 260 -36.90 7.89 -11.69
C THR A 260 -37.86 6.76 -12.11
N PRO A 261 -37.35 5.57 -12.47
CA PRO A 261 -38.13 4.34 -12.64
C PRO A 261 -38.22 3.52 -11.34
N THR A 262 -39.25 2.66 -11.24
CA THR A 262 -39.45 1.67 -10.16
C THR A 262 -38.70 0.34 -10.41
N PRO A 263 -38.42 -0.47 -9.37
CA PRO A 263 -37.69 -1.73 -9.51
C PRO A 263 -38.55 -2.91 -10.05
N PRO A 264 -37.94 -3.91 -10.71
CA PRO A 264 -38.64 -5.05 -11.32
C PRO A 264 -38.78 -6.30 -10.43
N ASP A 265 -39.63 -7.25 -10.89
CA ASP A 265 -39.99 -8.53 -10.26
C ASP A 265 -38.89 -9.61 -10.43
N PRO A 266 -38.48 -10.34 -9.36
CA PRO A 266 -37.34 -11.27 -9.39
C PRO A 266 -37.64 -12.65 -10.04
N LYS A 267 -38.05 -12.69 -11.31
CA LYS A 267 -38.18 -13.96 -12.10
C LYS A 267 -37.75 -13.86 -13.57
N THR A 268 -36.45 -13.70 -13.83
CA THR A 268 -35.84 -14.06 -15.13
C THR A 268 -34.34 -14.34 -15.00
N ARG A 269 -33.78 -15.23 -15.84
CA ARG A 269 -32.32 -15.48 -15.92
C ARG A 269 -31.65 -14.45 -16.85
N PRO A 270 -30.40 -14.03 -16.59
CA PRO A 270 -29.73 -13.03 -17.41
C PRO A 270 -29.21 -13.62 -18.74
N THR A 271 -29.24 -12.79 -19.79
CA THR A 271 -28.48 -13.00 -21.04
C THR A 271 -27.81 -11.69 -21.44
N THR A 272 -26.51 -11.75 -21.76
CA THR A 272 -25.69 -10.74 -22.45
C THR A 272 -25.84 -9.27 -22.01
N CYS A 273 -24.90 -8.79 -21.20
CA CYS A 273 -24.75 -7.36 -20.93
C CYS A 273 -24.19 -6.61 -22.16
N LYS A 274 -24.88 -5.57 -22.60
CA LYS A 274 -24.28 -4.41 -23.30
C LYS A 274 -24.59 -3.16 -22.47
N GLY A 275 -23.56 -2.41 -22.08
CA GLY A 275 -23.71 -1.18 -21.31
C GLY A 275 -22.59 -0.20 -21.62
N GLU A 276 -22.92 0.91 -22.29
CA GLU A 276 -21.98 2.00 -22.55
C GLU A 276 -21.91 2.93 -21.32
N SER A 277 -20.75 3.03 -20.68
CA SER A 277 -20.47 4.02 -19.65
C SER A 277 -19.77 5.26 -20.25
N ARG A 278 -20.33 6.46 -20.00
CA ARG A 278 -19.77 7.72 -20.50
C ARG A 278 -18.86 8.37 -19.46
N PHE A 279 -17.56 8.26 -19.65
CA PHE A 279 -16.53 8.95 -18.85
C PHE A 279 -16.22 10.36 -19.39
N PRO A 280 -15.68 11.28 -18.57
CA PRO A 280 -15.34 12.65 -18.97
C PRO A 280 -13.99 12.71 -19.73
N VAL A 281 -14.00 12.28 -21.00
CA VAL A 281 -12.85 12.12 -21.93
C VAL A 281 -11.96 13.38 -22.16
N ARG A 282 -12.28 14.54 -21.57
CA ARG A 282 -11.72 15.84 -21.98
C ARG A 282 -10.21 15.99 -21.77
N VAL A 283 -9.66 15.56 -20.63
CA VAL A 283 -8.22 15.72 -20.31
C VAL A 283 -7.35 14.81 -21.18
N LEU A 284 -7.81 13.57 -21.43
CA LEU A 284 -7.07 12.58 -22.23
C LEU A 284 -6.95 12.99 -23.72
N VAL A 285 -7.92 13.74 -24.25
CA VAL A 285 -7.85 14.31 -25.61
C VAL A 285 -6.89 15.49 -25.69
N GLU A 286 -6.86 16.36 -24.69
CA GLU A 286 -5.92 17.50 -24.63
C GLU A 286 -4.46 17.05 -24.42
N GLN A 287 -4.23 15.82 -23.90
CA GLN A 287 -2.92 15.16 -23.83
C GLN A 287 -2.60 14.21 -25.00
N GLY A 288 -3.48 14.09 -26.01
CA GLY A 288 -3.25 13.25 -27.18
C GLY A 288 -3.32 11.73 -26.94
N ILE A 289 -3.87 11.29 -25.80
CA ILE A 289 -3.99 9.88 -25.40
C ILE A 289 -5.21 9.20 -26.07
N LEU A 290 -6.24 9.98 -26.45
CA LEU A 290 -7.41 9.49 -27.18
C LEU A 290 -7.76 10.39 -28.39
N PRO A 291 -8.24 9.82 -29.51
CA PRO A 291 -8.60 10.58 -30.71
C PRO A 291 -9.90 11.39 -30.53
N ALA A 292 -9.88 12.66 -30.92
CA ALA A 292 -11.02 13.57 -30.78
C ALA A 292 -12.17 13.24 -31.76
N GLN A 293 -13.32 12.80 -31.24
CA GLN A 293 -14.53 12.58 -32.05
C GLN A 293 -15.31 13.89 -32.31
N THR A 294 -15.09 14.53 -33.45
CA THR A 294 -15.88 15.69 -33.88
C THR A 294 -17.18 15.28 -34.59
N GLY A 295 -18.31 15.32 -33.87
CA GLY A 295 -19.63 15.04 -34.44
C GLY A 295 -20.13 16.15 -35.39
N ARG A 296 -20.11 15.90 -36.71
CA ARG A 296 -20.90 16.66 -37.71
C ARG A 296 -21.54 15.73 -38.74
N ARG A 297 -22.71 16.12 -39.25
CA ARG A 297 -23.53 15.32 -40.18
C ARG A 297 -22.86 15.19 -41.53
N ALA A 298 -22.80 13.96 -42.06
CA ALA A 298 -22.32 13.71 -43.41
C ALA A 298 -23.35 14.12 -44.49
N ARG A 299 -22.84 14.70 -45.58
CA ARG A 299 -23.37 14.51 -46.94
C ARG A 299 -22.23 14.00 -47.82
N ASP A 300 -22.58 13.20 -48.82
CA ASP A 300 -21.64 12.42 -49.66
C ASP A 300 -20.65 13.31 -50.43
N ILE A 301 -19.38 12.88 -50.46
CA ILE A 301 -18.43 13.01 -51.56
C ILE A 301 -17.31 11.98 -51.34
N ARG A 302 -16.92 11.28 -52.41
CA ARG A 302 -16.02 10.12 -52.36
C ARG A 302 -14.56 10.56 -52.51
N GLY A 303 -13.67 10.05 -51.66
CA GLY A 303 -12.25 10.44 -51.71
C GLY A 303 -11.37 9.91 -50.56
N HIS A 304 -11.50 8.65 -50.17
CA HIS A 304 -10.71 8.09 -49.05
C HIS A 304 -9.23 7.86 -49.41
N ARG A 305 -8.41 8.91 -49.26
CA ARG A 305 -7.07 8.71 -48.69
C ARG A 305 -7.27 8.27 -47.23
N ARG A 306 -6.80 7.07 -46.86
CA ARG A 306 -6.72 6.66 -45.45
C ARG A 306 -5.79 7.64 -44.73
N GLN A 307 -6.34 8.56 -43.94
CA GLN A 307 -5.56 9.21 -42.89
C GLN A 307 -5.22 8.12 -41.87
N ARG A 308 -3.92 7.93 -41.58
CA ARG A 308 -3.52 7.14 -40.41
C ARG A 308 -4.10 7.84 -39.16
N PRO A 309 -4.58 7.10 -38.14
CA PRO A 309 -4.77 7.69 -36.83
C PRO A 309 -3.45 8.30 -36.35
N LEU A 310 -3.51 9.40 -35.61
CA LEU A 310 -2.33 10.00 -35.00
C LEU A 310 -1.78 9.01 -33.97
N SER A 311 -0.55 8.55 -34.18
CA SER A 311 0.16 7.66 -33.25
C SER A 311 0.46 8.42 -31.95
N LYS A 312 0.32 7.71 -30.81
CA LYS A 312 0.66 8.21 -29.47
C LYS A 312 2.11 8.71 -29.46
N HIS A 313 2.39 9.91 -28.95
CA HIS A 313 3.74 10.46 -28.88
C HIS A 313 4.10 10.81 -27.44
N ILE A 314 5.19 10.22 -26.94
CA ILE A 314 5.66 10.39 -25.57
C ILE A 314 6.97 11.18 -25.59
N THR A 315 6.96 12.33 -24.92
CA THR A 315 8.12 13.23 -24.71
C THR A 315 8.49 13.28 -23.23
N HIS A 316 9.64 13.86 -22.92
CA HIS A 316 10.16 14.04 -21.57
C HIS A 316 9.25 14.94 -20.71
N TRP A 317 9.35 14.82 -19.39
CA TRP A 317 8.72 15.70 -18.41
C TRP A 317 9.81 16.46 -17.65
N ILE A 318 9.98 17.76 -17.92
CA ILE A 318 11.06 18.56 -17.32
C ILE A 318 10.47 19.87 -16.78
N GLY A 319 10.78 20.20 -15.52
CA GLY A 319 10.30 21.43 -14.90
C GLY A 319 8.78 21.47 -14.76
N GLY A 320 8.15 20.34 -14.43
CA GLY A 320 6.71 20.27 -14.11
C GLY A 320 5.75 20.26 -15.31
N ARG A 321 6.26 19.97 -16.52
CA ARG A 321 5.49 19.91 -17.76
C ARG A 321 6.12 18.99 -18.81
N PRO A 322 5.36 18.51 -19.82
CA PRO A 322 5.93 17.90 -21.01
C PRO A 322 6.84 18.90 -21.76
N VAL A 323 7.93 18.39 -22.34
CA VAL A 323 8.83 19.19 -23.19
C VAL A 323 8.22 19.35 -24.58
N ALA A 324 8.34 20.53 -25.17
CA ALA A 324 7.76 20.83 -26.49
C ALA A 324 8.65 20.33 -27.65
N THR A 325 9.00 19.03 -27.65
CA THR A 325 9.80 18.35 -28.71
C THR A 325 8.94 17.67 -29.79
N ALA A 326 7.64 17.99 -29.87
CA ALA A 326 6.69 17.32 -30.76
C ALA A 326 7.17 17.33 -32.23
N GLY A 327 7.67 16.17 -32.68
CA GLY A 327 8.27 15.97 -33.99
C GLY A 327 9.78 16.24 -34.11
N THR A 328 10.43 16.94 -33.16
CA THR A 328 11.81 17.46 -33.31
C THR A 328 12.93 16.61 -32.72
N ALA A 329 12.66 15.67 -31.82
CA ALA A 329 13.72 14.81 -31.28
C ALA A 329 14.43 13.98 -32.37
N PRO A 330 15.78 13.84 -32.35
CA PRO A 330 16.55 13.23 -33.43
C PRO A 330 16.48 11.69 -33.44
N ARG A 331 16.19 11.07 -32.30
CA ARG A 331 16.02 9.62 -32.12
C ARG A 331 14.70 9.32 -31.41
N ARG A 332 14.10 8.17 -31.73
CA ARG A 332 12.89 7.63 -31.08
C ARG A 332 12.94 6.12 -30.96
N GLY A 333 12.20 5.59 -30.00
CA GLY A 333 11.77 4.20 -29.97
C GLY A 333 10.29 4.08 -30.39
N ASP A 334 9.92 2.93 -30.95
CA ASP A 334 8.52 2.57 -31.20
C ASP A 334 7.92 1.94 -29.93
N ILE A 335 6.71 2.37 -29.58
CA ILE A 335 5.90 1.80 -28.48
C ILE A 335 4.94 0.79 -29.12
N PHE A 336 4.89 -0.42 -28.57
CA PHE A 336 4.04 -1.51 -29.07
C PHE A 336 2.82 -1.71 -28.16
N ASP A 337 1.77 -2.32 -28.72
CA ASP A 337 0.85 -3.17 -27.97
C ASP A 337 1.34 -4.62 -28.09
N PRO A 338 1.81 -5.25 -27.00
CA PRO A 338 2.31 -6.62 -27.03
C PRO A 338 1.27 -7.69 -27.40
N ALA A 339 -0.02 -7.42 -27.26
CA ALA A 339 -1.08 -8.39 -27.55
C ALA A 339 -1.45 -8.47 -29.04
N THR A 340 -1.30 -7.38 -29.80
CA THR A 340 -1.50 -7.36 -31.27
C THR A 340 -0.21 -7.24 -32.08
N GLY A 341 0.93 -7.01 -31.40
CA GLY A 341 2.24 -6.80 -32.01
C GLY A 341 2.38 -5.48 -32.79
N GLN A 342 1.38 -4.60 -32.74
CA GLN A 342 1.34 -3.36 -33.52
C GLN A 342 2.04 -2.20 -32.81
N VAL A 343 2.65 -1.29 -33.58
CA VAL A 343 3.18 -0.02 -33.06
C VAL A 343 2.01 0.93 -32.78
N THR A 344 1.78 1.25 -31.51
CA THR A 344 0.73 2.17 -31.04
C THR A 344 1.23 3.61 -30.90
N GLY A 345 2.53 3.79 -30.71
CA GLY A 345 3.14 5.10 -30.49
C GLY A 345 4.64 5.17 -30.72
N GLN A 346 5.23 6.32 -30.40
CA GLN A 346 6.67 6.52 -30.36
C GLN A 346 7.06 7.34 -29.12
N VAL A 347 8.26 7.10 -28.61
CA VAL A 347 8.88 7.85 -27.50
C VAL A 347 10.15 8.55 -27.95
N ASP A 348 10.30 9.83 -27.59
CA ASP A 348 11.53 10.60 -27.84
C ASP A 348 12.70 10.04 -27.01
N PHE A 349 13.86 9.87 -27.64
CA PHE A 349 15.10 9.54 -26.93
C PHE A 349 15.91 10.81 -26.70
N ALA A 350 16.23 11.09 -25.44
CA ALA A 350 17.05 12.22 -25.02
C ALA A 350 18.48 12.11 -25.58
N GLU A 351 19.01 13.25 -26.02
CA GLU A 351 20.44 13.44 -26.13
C GLU A 351 20.98 14.02 -24.80
N ILE A 352 22.28 14.29 -24.75
CA ILE A 352 22.94 14.90 -23.59
C ILE A 352 22.26 16.22 -23.18
N ALA A 353 21.72 17.00 -24.13
CA ALA A 353 21.11 18.30 -23.86
C ALA A 353 19.82 18.21 -23.03
N GLU A 354 18.93 17.25 -23.32
CA GLU A 354 17.68 17.06 -22.60
C GLU A 354 17.93 16.47 -21.20
N VAL A 355 18.94 15.60 -21.04
CA VAL A 355 19.38 15.13 -19.72
C VAL A 355 19.93 16.28 -18.89
N ASP A 356 20.81 17.11 -19.45
CA ASP A 356 21.38 18.27 -18.75
C ASP A 356 20.31 19.29 -18.38
N GLN A 357 19.29 19.47 -19.23
CA GLN A 357 18.10 20.28 -18.90
C GLN A 357 17.32 19.71 -17.71
N ALA A 358 17.13 18.40 -17.65
CA ALA A 358 16.44 17.73 -16.53
C ALA A 358 17.24 17.84 -15.22
N VAL A 359 18.57 17.65 -15.27
CA VAL A 359 19.42 17.78 -14.07
C VAL A 359 19.54 19.24 -13.63
N ALA A 360 19.60 20.21 -14.55
CA ALA A 360 19.57 21.63 -14.20
C ALA A 360 18.26 22.04 -13.50
N ALA A 361 17.10 21.56 -13.99
CA ALA A 361 15.82 21.78 -13.33
C ALA A 361 15.79 21.15 -11.92
N ALA A 362 16.31 19.92 -11.78
CA ALA A 362 16.44 19.24 -10.49
C ALA A 362 17.38 19.97 -9.53
N ALA A 363 18.51 20.50 -10.00
CA ALA A 363 19.45 21.27 -9.20
C ALA A 363 18.86 22.61 -8.74
N GLN A 364 18.14 23.32 -9.61
CA GLN A 364 17.46 24.56 -9.27
C GLN A 364 16.37 24.33 -8.20
N ALA A 365 15.50 23.34 -8.41
CA ALA A 365 14.42 22.99 -7.48
C ALA A 365 14.93 22.49 -6.12
N PHE A 366 16.10 21.83 -6.09
CA PHE A 366 16.72 21.36 -4.85
C PHE A 366 17.05 22.50 -3.89
N THR A 367 17.36 23.70 -4.38
CA THR A 367 17.74 24.85 -3.53
C THR A 367 16.64 25.22 -2.52
N THR A 368 15.37 25.14 -2.93
CA THR A 368 14.20 25.43 -2.09
C THR A 368 13.60 24.17 -1.48
N TRP A 369 13.47 23.06 -2.23
CA TRP A 369 12.81 21.84 -1.74
C TRP A 369 13.50 21.25 -0.50
N ARG A 370 14.83 21.31 -0.44
CA ARG A 370 15.62 20.86 0.74
C ARG A 370 15.33 21.65 2.01
N GLN A 371 14.77 22.86 1.89
CA GLN A 371 14.43 23.76 3.00
C GLN A 371 12.92 23.74 3.32
N ALA A 372 12.09 23.11 2.47
CA ALA A 372 10.67 22.95 2.75
C ALA A 372 10.49 22.15 4.05
N SER A 373 9.59 22.61 4.93
CA SER A 373 9.32 21.94 6.21
C SER A 373 8.90 20.48 5.98
N ILE A 374 9.26 19.60 6.91
CA ILE A 374 8.92 18.17 6.79
C ILE A 374 7.40 18.00 6.60
N ALA A 375 6.59 18.74 7.36
CA ALA A 375 5.13 18.76 7.20
C ALA A 375 4.67 19.12 5.77
N LYS A 376 5.29 20.11 5.12
CA LYS A 376 4.94 20.46 3.73
C LYS A 376 5.32 19.35 2.74
N ARG A 377 6.41 18.61 2.98
CA ARG A 377 6.80 17.46 2.15
C ARG A 377 5.85 16.29 2.37
N THR A 378 5.52 15.97 3.63
CA THR A 378 4.51 14.97 4.01
C THR A 378 3.13 15.25 3.41
N GLN A 379 2.66 16.50 3.39
CA GLN A 379 1.37 16.84 2.77
C GLN A 379 1.34 16.52 1.27
N VAL A 380 2.42 16.81 0.53
CA VAL A 380 2.50 16.50 -0.91
C VAL A 380 2.53 14.98 -1.15
N LEU A 381 3.11 14.19 -0.25
CA LEU A 381 3.05 12.72 -0.31
C LEU A 381 1.63 12.19 -0.08
N PHE A 382 0.90 12.69 0.92
CA PHE A 382 -0.51 12.32 1.12
C PHE A 382 -1.39 12.74 -0.07
N ASN A 383 -1.21 13.94 -0.61
CA ASN A 383 -1.92 14.39 -1.81
C ASN A 383 -1.67 13.45 -3.00
N PHE A 384 -0.41 13.07 -3.23
CA PHE A 384 -0.03 12.13 -4.29
C PHE A 384 -0.63 10.73 -4.05
N ARG A 385 -0.63 10.25 -2.80
CA ARG A 385 -1.23 8.95 -2.41
C ARG A 385 -2.73 8.89 -2.73
N GLU A 386 -3.49 9.94 -2.40
CA GLU A 386 -4.94 9.96 -2.71
C GLU A 386 -5.19 10.05 -4.23
N LEU A 387 -4.48 10.92 -4.94
CA LEU A 387 -4.59 11.05 -6.40
C LEU A 387 -4.22 9.75 -7.13
N PHE A 388 -3.17 9.07 -6.66
CA PHE A 388 -2.75 7.77 -7.18
C PHE A 388 -3.82 6.69 -6.92
N ASN A 389 -4.29 6.55 -5.68
CA ASN A 389 -5.31 5.56 -5.32
C ASN A 389 -6.64 5.79 -6.06
N ALA A 390 -7.03 7.05 -6.30
CA ALA A 390 -8.23 7.43 -7.03
C ALA A 390 -8.14 7.20 -8.55
N ARG A 391 -6.93 7.13 -9.12
CA ARG A 391 -6.68 7.02 -10.57
C ARG A 391 -5.87 5.78 -10.99
N LYS A 392 -5.71 4.82 -10.07
CA LYS A 392 -4.93 3.60 -10.31
C LYS A 392 -5.46 2.74 -11.45
N ASP A 393 -6.77 2.71 -11.71
CA ASP A 393 -7.35 1.97 -12.83
C ASP A 393 -7.00 2.59 -14.20
N GLU A 394 -6.84 3.92 -14.30
CA GLU A 394 -6.30 4.56 -15.50
C GLU A 394 -4.85 4.13 -15.74
N LEU A 395 -4.05 4.11 -14.67
CA LEU A 395 -2.63 3.72 -14.74
C LEU A 395 -2.45 2.22 -14.99
N ALA A 396 -3.33 1.37 -14.45
CA ALA A 396 -3.38 -0.06 -14.75
C ALA A 396 -3.67 -0.29 -16.23
N ALA A 397 -4.68 0.38 -16.79
CA ALA A 397 -4.97 0.32 -18.23
C ALA A 397 -3.79 0.81 -19.10
N ILE A 398 -3.06 1.85 -18.66
CA ILE A 398 -1.82 2.29 -19.33
C ILE A 398 -0.76 1.18 -19.33
N ILE A 399 -0.49 0.56 -18.17
CA ILE A 399 0.50 -0.53 -18.05
C ILE A 399 0.09 -1.73 -18.91
N VAL A 400 -1.17 -2.15 -18.86
CA VAL A 400 -1.73 -3.22 -19.72
C VAL A 400 -1.49 -2.90 -21.20
N SER A 401 -1.64 -1.64 -21.63
CA SER A 401 -1.53 -1.23 -23.04
C SER A 401 -0.12 -1.19 -23.63
N GLU A 402 0.94 -1.21 -22.80
CA GLU A 402 2.34 -1.13 -23.27
C GLU A 402 3.20 -2.33 -22.80
N HIS A 403 2.89 -2.92 -21.65
CA HIS A 403 3.54 -4.13 -21.12
C HIS A 403 2.80 -5.41 -21.53
N GLY A 404 1.47 -5.38 -21.62
CA GLY A 404 0.63 -6.52 -21.98
C GLY A 404 0.17 -7.40 -20.80
N LYS A 405 0.78 -7.28 -19.60
CA LYS A 405 0.34 -8.00 -18.40
C LYS A 405 -1.16 -7.84 -18.11
N VAL A 406 -1.74 -8.82 -17.41
CA VAL A 406 -3.16 -8.82 -17.04
C VAL A 406 -3.51 -7.70 -16.06
N HIS A 407 -4.73 -7.18 -16.12
CA HIS A 407 -5.16 -6.02 -15.30
C HIS A 407 -5.02 -6.26 -13.78
N SER A 408 -5.21 -7.49 -13.31
CA SER A 408 -4.98 -7.89 -11.92
C SER A 408 -3.51 -7.74 -11.49
N ASP A 409 -2.57 -8.12 -12.35
CA ASP A 409 -1.13 -7.94 -12.11
C ASP A 409 -0.72 -6.46 -12.16
N ALA A 410 -1.34 -5.67 -13.04
CA ALA A 410 -1.13 -4.23 -13.07
C ALA A 410 -1.65 -3.55 -11.78
N LEU A 411 -2.83 -3.93 -11.28
CA LEU A 411 -3.33 -3.45 -9.98
C LEU A 411 -2.46 -3.93 -8.81
N GLY A 412 -1.95 -5.16 -8.85
CA GLY A 412 -1.01 -5.70 -7.86
C GLY A 412 0.30 -4.91 -7.83
N GLU A 413 0.87 -4.59 -9.00
CA GLU A 413 2.03 -3.69 -9.11
C GLU A 413 1.75 -2.33 -8.45
N LEU A 414 0.62 -1.70 -8.77
CA LEU A 414 0.28 -0.37 -8.27
C LEU A 414 0.06 -0.36 -6.75
N ALA A 415 -0.54 -1.42 -6.18
CA ALA A 415 -0.66 -1.57 -4.73
C ALA A 415 0.72 -1.65 -4.04
N ARG A 416 1.63 -2.47 -4.56
CA ARG A 416 3.01 -2.59 -4.02
C ARG A 416 3.83 -1.30 -4.16
N GLY A 417 3.56 -0.50 -5.20
CA GLY A 417 4.10 0.85 -5.33
C GLY A 417 3.53 1.83 -4.30
N GLN A 418 2.21 1.78 -4.06
CA GLN A 418 1.51 2.63 -3.10
C GLN A 418 1.99 2.41 -1.66
N GLU A 419 2.29 1.16 -1.26
CA GLU A 419 2.87 0.86 0.07
C GLU A 419 4.15 1.68 0.35
N VAL A 420 4.99 1.91 -0.67
CA VAL A 420 6.23 2.70 -0.51
C VAL A 420 5.95 4.21 -0.41
N VAL A 421 4.87 4.68 -1.06
CA VAL A 421 4.36 6.05 -0.88
C VAL A 421 3.85 6.25 0.54
N GLU A 422 3.07 5.29 1.05
CA GLU A 422 2.49 5.31 2.39
C GLU A 422 3.59 5.22 3.48
N TYR A 423 4.61 4.38 3.28
CA TYR A 423 5.82 4.38 4.11
C TYR A 423 6.55 5.74 4.07
N ALA A 424 6.67 6.36 2.89
CA ALA A 424 7.31 7.67 2.74
C ALA A 424 6.51 8.81 3.39
N CYS A 425 5.19 8.70 3.61
CA CYS A 425 4.46 9.65 4.45
C CYS A 425 4.99 9.68 5.90
N GLY A 426 5.52 8.55 6.40
CA GLY A 426 6.17 8.39 7.71
C GLY A 426 7.51 9.12 7.89
N ILE A 427 7.97 9.87 6.88
CA ILE A 427 9.26 10.58 6.87
C ILE A 427 9.58 11.44 8.12
N PRO A 428 8.64 12.06 8.88
CA PRO A 428 8.98 12.80 10.10
C PRO A 428 9.62 11.96 11.20
N GLN A 429 9.37 10.65 11.22
CA GLN A 429 10.04 9.70 12.09
C GLN A 429 11.34 9.20 11.46
N LEU A 430 11.31 8.87 10.16
CA LEU A 430 12.40 8.17 9.47
C LEU A 430 13.69 9.00 9.31
N VAL A 431 13.61 10.34 9.25
CA VAL A 431 14.82 11.20 9.16
C VAL A 431 15.38 11.66 10.51
N LYS A 432 14.85 11.19 11.64
CA LYS A 432 15.40 11.53 12.96
C LYS A 432 16.85 11.03 13.10
N GLY A 433 17.65 11.82 13.79
CA GLY A 433 18.96 11.42 14.31
C GLY A 433 18.91 11.26 15.83
N GLY A 434 19.96 10.67 16.41
CA GLY A 434 20.18 10.67 17.86
C GLY A 434 20.73 12.00 18.37
N PHE A 435 20.46 12.29 19.65
CA PHE A 435 20.97 13.41 20.43
C PHE A 435 21.53 12.87 21.75
N THR A 436 22.61 13.47 22.25
CA THR A 436 23.28 13.12 23.51
C THR A 436 23.64 14.43 24.21
N GLU A 437 22.89 14.75 25.27
CA GLU A 437 23.21 15.83 26.20
C GLU A 437 24.46 15.47 27.01
N GLN A 438 25.30 16.44 27.37
CA GLN A 438 26.48 16.24 28.24
C GLN A 438 27.41 15.09 27.79
N ALA A 439 27.59 14.89 26.49
CA ALA A 439 28.54 13.92 25.92
C ALA A 439 30.00 14.20 26.37
N SER A 440 30.28 15.44 26.77
CA SER A 440 31.35 15.87 27.66
C SER A 440 30.81 17.05 28.50
N THR A 441 31.48 17.44 29.58
CA THR A 441 31.07 18.52 30.50
C THR A 441 30.73 19.82 29.74
N GLY A 442 29.44 20.16 29.61
CA GLY A 442 28.98 21.28 28.81
C GLY A 442 29.25 21.13 27.31
N VAL A 443 29.06 19.92 26.76
CA VAL A 443 29.16 19.59 25.33
C VAL A 443 28.04 18.64 24.94
N ASP A 444 27.18 19.04 24.00
CA ASP A 444 26.18 18.17 23.38
C ASP A 444 26.74 17.54 22.11
N VAL A 445 26.31 16.32 21.78
CA VAL A 445 26.59 15.66 20.50
C VAL A 445 25.29 15.18 19.89
N TYR A 446 25.03 15.54 18.63
CA TYR A 446 23.82 15.13 17.93
C TYR A 446 24.04 14.89 16.45
N SER A 447 23.08 14.22 15.81
CA SER A 447 23.14 13.81 14.42
C SER A 447 21.96 14.34 13.61
N ILE A 448 22.23 14.74 12.38
CA ILE A 448 21.24 15.26 11.42
C ILE A 448 21.30 14.43 10.15
N ARG A 449 20.18 13.88 9.67
CA ARG A 449 20.06 13.34 8.31
C ARG A 449 19.69 14.49 7.36
N GLN A 450 20.52 14.74 6.34
CA GLN A 450 20.25 15.75 5.31
C GLN A 450 20.19 15.10 3.92
N PRO A 451 19.43 15.64 2.95
CA PRO A 451 19.42 15.12 1.58
C PRO A 451 20.77 15.31 0.87
N LEU A 452 20.95 14.53 -0.19
CA LEU A 452 22.15 14.53 -1.03
C LEU A 452 22.14 15.71 -2.01
N GLY A 453 21.08 15.83 -2.82
CA GLY A 453 21.00 16.70 -3.98
C GLY A 453 20.01 16.17 -5.02
N PRO A 454 20.21 16.47 -6.31
CA PRO A 454 19.64 15.70 -7.41
C PRO A 454 20.09 14.22 -7.37
N VAL A 455 19.15 13.30 -7.62
CA VAL A 455 19.41 11.86 -7.69
C VAL A 455 18.77 11.26 -8.95
N ALA A 456 19.41 10.24 -9.52
CA ALA A 456 18.94 9.54 -10.70
C ALA A 456 18.28 8.20 -10.34
N ILE A 457 17.20 7.86 -11.02
CA ILE A 457 16.53 6.56 -10.94
C ILE A 457 16.44 6.00 -12.35
N ILE A 458 16.85 4.75 -12.56
CA ILE A 458 16.78 4.04 -13.83
C ILE A 458 15.98 2.76 -13.59
N SER A 459 14.86 2.59 -14.29
CA SER A 459 13.92 1.48 -14.05
C SER A 459 13.77 0.55 -15.26
N PRO A 460 13.44 -0.74 -15.02
CA PRO A 460 13.20 -1.71 -16.08
C PRO A 460 11.78 -1.53 -16.65
N PHE A 461 11.48 -2.33 -17.67
CA PHE A 461 10.14 -2.39 -18.26
C PHE A 461 9.14 -3.10 -17.35
N ASN A 462 9.57 -4.18 -16.70
CA ASN A 462 8.63 -5.17 -16.18
C ASN A 462 7.73 -4.71 -15.03
N PHE A 463 8.05 -3.56 -14.42
CA PHE A 463 7.26 -2.88 -13.41
C PHE A 463 7.44 -1.36 -13.55
N PRO A 464 6.83 -0.70 -14.56
CA PRO A 464 7.16 0.66 -14.95
C PRO A 464 6.54 1.72 -14.02
N ALA A 465 5.73 1.31 -13.04
CA ALA A 465 5.22 2.16 -11.96
C ALA A 465 5.81 1.78 -10.59
N MET A 466 5.79 0.49 -10.20
CA MET A 466 6.25 0.06 -8.87
C MET A 466 7.74 0.31 -8.65
N VAL A 467 8.60 -0.06 -9.61
CA VAL A 467 10.06 0.03 -9.39
C VAL A 467 10.53 1.50 -9.34
N PRO A 468 10.00 2.45 -10.12
CA PRO A 468 10.17 3.87 -9.82
C PRO A 468 9.71 4.27 -8.41
N MET A 469 8.55 3.78 -7.97
CA MET A 469 8.00 4.05 -6.63
C MET A 469 8.81 3.45 -5.47
N TRP A 470 9.69 2.46 -5.71
CA TRP A 470 10.66 1.99 -4.70
C TRP A 470 11.68 3.07 -4.30
N PHE A 471 11.84 4.12 -5.11
CA PHE A 471 12.92 5.09 -4.95
C PHE A 471 12.41 6.53 -4.84
N PHE A 472 11.56 7.00 -5.78
CA PHE A 472 11.22 8.42 -5.83
C PHE A 472 10.44 8.97 -4.61
N PRO A 473 9.49 8.25 -3.97
CA PRO A 473 8.74 8.78 -2.84
C PRO A 473 9.67 9.06 -1.66
N ILE A 474 10.53 8.10 -1.30
CA ILE A 474 11.51 8.22 -0.22
C ILE A 474 12.55 9.31 -0.53
N ALA A 475 13.06 9.37 -1.77
CA ALA A 475 14.02 10.39 -2.18
C ALA A 475 13.44 11.81 -2.05
N ILE A 476 12.21 12.03 -2.56
CA ILE A 476 11.48 13.30 -2.49
C ILE A 476 11.14 13.65 -1.03
N ALA A 477 10.67 12.68 -0.25
CA ALA A 477 10.35 12.85 1.18
C ALA A 477 11.57 13.29 1.99
N ALA A 478 12.73 12.69 1.75
CA ALA A 478 14.01 13.08 2.36
C ALA A 478 14.50 14.49 1.95
N GLY A 479 13.90 15.10 0.92
CA GLY A 479 14.22 16.44 0.43
C GLY A 479 15.19 16.49 -0.76
N ASN A 480 15.37 15.37 -1.48
CA ASN A 480 16.11 15.32 -2.74
C ASN A 480 15.21 15.72 -3.92
N THR A 481 15.82 15.93 -5.09
CA THR A 481 15.11 16.08 -6.36
C THR A 481 15.47 14.92 -7.30
N VAL A 482 14.54 14.53 -8.18
CA VAL A 482 14.59 13.27 -8.91
C VAL A 482 14.64 13.50 -10.42
N VAL A 483 15.48 12.71 -11.09
CA VAL A 483 15.49 12.52 -12.54
C VAL A 483 15.32 11.03 -12.84
N LEU A 484 14.17 10.65 -13.39
CA LEU A 484 13.80 9.28 -13.74
C LEU A 484 14.10 8.99 -15.22
N LYS A 485 14.81 7.89 -15.50
CA LYS A 485 14.98 7.28 -16.83
C LYS A 485 14.20 5.96 -16.84
N PRO A 486 12.92 5.96 -17.23
CA PRO A 486 12.09 4.76 -17.24
C PRO A 486 12.36 3.92 -18.49
N SER A 487 11.90 2.68 -18.51
CA SER A 487 11.91 1.87 -19.73
C SER A 487 11.25 2.58 -20.90
N GLU A 488 11.90 2.50 -22.06
CA GLU A 488 11.44 3.03 -23.33
C GLU A 488 10.37 2.16 -24.03
N LYS A 489 10.09 0.96 -23.50
CA LYS A 489 9.06 0.05 -24.04
C LYS A 489 7.64 0.45 -23.60
N ASP A 490 7.53 0.89 -22.34
CA ASP A 490 6.32 1.19 -21.58
C ASP A 490 6.43 2.56 -20.85
N PRO A 491 6.76 3.65 -21.58
CA PRO A 491 7.15 4.92 -20.99
C PRO A 491 5.98 5.77 -20.45
N SER A 492 4.73 5.45 -20.79
CA SER A 492 3.58 6.32 -20.48
C SER A 492 3.26 6.37 -18.99
N ALA A 493 3.51 5.29 -18.26
CA ALA A 493 3.28 5.22 -16.81
C ALA A 493 4.08 6.28 -16.04
N ALA A 494 5.33 6.52 -16.43
CA ALA A 494 6.19 7.52 -15.80
C ALA A 494 5.69 8.96 -16.02
N ASN A 495 5.20 9.29 -17.21
CA ASN A 495 4.62 10.61 -17.49
C ASN A 495 3.27 10.82 -16.78
N PHE A 496 2.45 9.78 -16.65
CA PHE A 496 1.21 9.83 -15.88
C PHE A 496 1.50 10.12 -14.39
N ILE A 497 2.45 9.40 -13.80
CA ILE A 497 2.96 9.64 -12.44
C ILE A 497 3.53 11.05 -12.28
N ALA A 498 4.24 11.58 -13.27
CA ALA A 498 4.77 12.94 -13.25
C ALA A 498 3.67 14.01 -13.21
N ALA A 499 2.57 13.79 -13.93
CA ALA A 499 1.39 14.65 -13.87
C ALA A 499 0.68 14.58 -12.51
N LEU A 500 0.53 13.39 -11.91
CA LEU A 500 -0.01 13.23 -10.56
C LEU A 500 0.83 13.95 -9.50
N TRP A 501 2.16 13.93 -9.61
CA TRP A 501 3.04 14.70 -8.71
C TRP A 501 2.82 16.21 -8.81
N LYS A 502 2.65 16.73 -10.03
CA LYS A 502 2.33 18.14 -10.28
C LYS A 502 0.95 18.52 -9.71
N GLU A 503 -0.03 17.64 -9.88
CA GLU A 503 -1.39 17.78 -9.33
C GLU A 503 -1.41 17.74 -7.79
N ALA A 504 -0.56 16.89 -7.18
CA ALA A 504 -0.35 16.81 -5.73
C ALA A 504 0.27 18.07 -5.09
N GLY A 505 0.77 19.01 -5.91
CA GLY A 505 1.42 20.24 -5.45
C GLY A 505 2.93 20.09 -5.24
N LEU A 506 3.59 19.11 -5.88
CA LEU A 506 5.05 19.01 -5.89
C LEU A 506 5.66 20.17 -6.71
N PRO A 507 6.70 20.87 -6.21
CA PRO A 507 7.30 21.99 -6.94
C PRO A 507 7.96 21.57 -8.26
N ASP A 508 7.92 22.48 -9.23
CA ASP A 508 8.45 22.25 -10.57
C ASP A 508 9.97 21.97 -10.55
N GLY A 509 10.37 20.90 -11.23
CA GLY A 509 11.74 20.40 -11.23
C GLY A 509 12.10 19.46 -10.08
N VAL A 510 11.24 19.25 -9.07
CA VAL A 510 11.51 18.26 -8.00
C VAL A 510 11.38 16.82 -8.51
N PHE A 511 10.52 16.57 -9.51
CA PHE A 511 10.44 15.31 -10.25
C PHE A 511 10.48 15.58 -11.75
N ASN A 512 11.37 14.88 -12.46
CA ASN A 512 11.57 14.99 -13.90
C ASN A 512 11.68 13.57 -14.49
N VAL A 513 11.23 13.39 -15.74
CA VAL A 513 11.32 12.14 -16.50
C VAL A 513 12.04 12.43 -17.81
N VAL A 514 13.16 11.76 -18.06
CA VAL A 514 13.88 11.80 -19.35
C VAL A 514 13.84 10.41 -19.97
N HIS A 515 13.20 10.31 -21.13
CA HIS A 515 13.10 9.08 -21.89
C HIS A 515 14.32 8.92 -22.81
N GLY A 516 14.70 7.71 -23.14
CA GLY A 516 15.87 7.44 -23.97
C GLY A 516 16.56 6.13 -23.64
N ASP A 517 17.67 5.87 -24.30
CA ASP A 517 18.41 4.61 -24.25
C ASP A 517 19.69 4.74 -23.41
N LYS A 518 20.74 4.01 -23.80
CA LYS A 518 22.07 4.07 -23.18
C LYS A 518 22.64 5.50 -23.13
N VAL A 519 22.35 6.38 -24.10
CA VAL A 519 22.87 7.76 -24.09
C VAL A 519 22.35 8.53 -22.87
N ALA A 520 21.07 8.36 -22.53
CA ALA A 520 20.48 9.00 -21.36
C ALA A 520 20.99 8.39 -20.05
N VAL A 521 21.16 7.06 -20.00
CA VAL A 521 21.77 6.37 -18.84
C VAL A 521 23.19 6.88 -18.59
N ASP A 522 24.07 6.80 -19.60
CA ASP A 522 25.47 7.16 -19.46
C ASP A 522 25.61 8.61 -18.99
N ARG A 523 24.85 9.54 -19.59
CA ARG A 523 24.91 10.94 -19.16
C ARG A 523 24.49 11.15 -17.71
N LEU A 524 23.51 10.42 -17.18
CA LEU A 524 23.14 10.46 -15.76
C LEU A 524 24.24 9.89 -14.83
N LEU A 525 24.97 8.86 -15.28
CA LEU A 525 26.12 8.30 -14.54
C LEU A 525 27.30 9.28 -14.52
N GLU A 526 27.47 10.08 -15.57
CA GLU A 526 28.56 11.05 -15.69
C GLU A 526 28.26 12.40 -15.01
N HIS A 527 27.02 12.90 -15.07
CA HIS A 527 26.69 14.28 -14.69
C HIS A 527 27.16 14.63 -13.25
N PRO A 528 27.90 15.73 -13.04
CA PRO A 528 28.49 16.06 -11.73
C PRO A 528 27.45 16.37 -10.64
N ASP A 529 26.26 16.86 -11.03
CA ASP A 529 25.19 17.21 -10.09
C ASP A 529 24.30 16.07 -9.61
N ILE A 530 24.30 14.92 -10.28
CA ILE A 530 23.67 13.70 -9.75
C ILE A 530 24.53 13.15 -8.61
N LYS A 531 23.94 12.98 -7.41
CA LYS A 531 24.67 12.58 -6.19
C LYS A 531 24.49 11.10 -5.82
N SER A 532 23.41 10.47 -6.29
CA SER A 532 23.24 9.02 -6.24
C SER A 532 22.44 8.49 -7.42
N VAL A 533 22.58 7.18 -7.69
CA VAL A 533 21.89 6.44 -8.75
C VAL A 533 21.22 5.20 -8.15
N SER A 534 19.92 5.02 -8.37
CA SER A 534 19.23 3.75 -8.15
C SER A 534 18.95 3.08 -9.49
N PHE A 535 19.30 1.81 -9.62
CA PHE A 535 19.07 1.00 -10.83
C PHE A 535 18.42 -0.33 -10.49
N VAL A 536 17.50 -0.79 -11.35
CA VAL A 536 17.00 -2.17 -11.34
C VAL A 536 16.94 -2.67 -12.79
N GLY A 537 17.43 -3.87 -13.05
CA GLY A 537 17.45 -4.48 -14.38
C GLY A 537 18.38 -5.69 -14.43
N SER A 538 18.82 -6.09 -15.62
CA SER A 538 19.68 -7.28 -15.75
C SER A 538 21.07 -7.08 -15.14
N THR A 539 21.62 -8.14 -14.54
CA THR A 539 22.93 -8.14 -13.84
C THR A 539 24.09 -7.51 -14.63
N PRO A 540 24.26 -7.73 -15.96
CA PRO A 540 25.33 -7.06 -16.71
C PRO A 540 25.22 -5.54 -16.71
N ILE A 541 24.00 -4.99 -16.78
CA ILE A 541 23.75 -3.55 -16.77
C ILE A 541 23.80 -3.00 -15.33
N ALA A 542 23.32 -3.75 -14.34
CA ALA A 542 23.47 -3.40 -12.93
C ALA A 542 24.96 -3.22 -12.53
N ARG A 543 25.80 -4.17 -12.93
CA ARG A 543 27.27 -4.09 -12.79
C ARG A 543 27.83 -2.85 -13.50
N TYR A 544 27.48 -2.62 -14.76
CA TYR A 544 27.95 -1.46 -15.52
C TYR A 544 27.58 -0.12 -14.86
N VAL A 545 26.34 0.01 -14.38
CA VAL A 545 25.84 1.20 -13.68
C VAL A 545 26.55 1.41 -12.36
N TYR A 546 26.77 0.34 -11.58
CA TYR A 546 27.52 0.38 -10.33
C TYR A 546 28.97 0.82 -10.54
N GLU A 547 29.71 0.13 -11.41
CA GLU A 547 31.12 0.41 -11.68
C GLU A 547 31.33 1.82 -12.27
N THR A 548 30.45 2.25 -13.17
CA THR A 548 30.55 3.57 -13.83
C THR A 548 30.11 4.70 -12.91
N GLY A 549 28.96 4.59 -12.23
CA GLY A 549 28.48 5.62 -11.30
C GLY A 549 29.44 5.82 -10.12
N THR A 550 29.99 4.73 -9.56
CA THR A 550 30.98 4.78 -8.48
C THR A 550 32.30 5.39 -8.95
N ARG A 551 32.73 5.15 -10.19
CA ARG A 551 33.90 5.81 -10.81
C ARG A 551 33.74 7.34 -10.88
N TYR A 552 32.51 7.83 -11.05
CA TYR A 552 32.18 9.27 -10.97
C TYR A 552 31.79 9.73 -9.55
N GLY A 553 32.16 8.98 -8.50
CA GLY A 553 32.01 9.37 -7.09
C GLY A 553 30.56 9.40 -6.57
N LYS A 554 29.61 8.81 -7.30
CA LYS A 554 28.20 8.73 -6.91
C LYS A 554 27.97 7.53 -5.98
N ARG A 555 27.01 7.64 -5.07
CA ARG A 555 26.45 6.44 -4.41
C ARG A 555 25.62 5.67 -5.43
N VAL A 556 25.79 4.35 -5.52
CA VAL A 556 24.99 3.51 -6.43
C VAL A 556 24.46 2.30 -5.69
N GLN A 557 23.15 2.07 -5.83
CA GLN A 557 22.52 0.79 -5.54
C GLN A 557 21.94 0.26 -6.86
N ALA A 558 22.43 -0.88 -7.33
CA ALA A 558 22.08 -1.45 -8.63
C ALA A 558 21.67 -2.91 -8.47
N LEU A 559 20.37 -3.16 -8.60
CA LEU A 559 19.76 -4.47 -8.47
C LEU A 559 19.79 -5.19 -9.81
N GLY A 560 20.21 -6.45 -9.77
CA GLY A 560 20.46 -7.30 -10.94
C GLY A 560 19.30 -8.26 -11.25
N GLY A 561 19.62 -9.23 -12.09
CA GLY A 561 18.76 -10.35 -12.45
C GLY A 561 18.73 -11.45 -11.39
N ALA A 562 17.96 -12.49 -11.66
CA ALA A 562 17.70 -13.58 -10.75
C ALA A 562 17.56 -14.95 -11.44
N LYS A 563 17.70 -16.00 -10.64
CA LYS A 563 17.30 -17.37 -10.97
C LYS A 563 16.74 -18.02 -9.72
N ASN A 564 15.54 -17.60 -9.29
CA ASN A 564 15.01 -17.96 -7.97
C ASN A 564 14.59 -19.43 -7.92
N HIS A 565 14.96 -20.11 -6.84
CA HIS A 565 14.65 -21.52 -6.56
C HIS A 565 13.56 -21.66 -5.51
N MET A 566 12.67 -22.62 -5.73
CA MET A 566 11.70 -23.13 -4.75
C MET A 566 12.05 -24.58 -4.39
N LEU A 567 12.64 -24.79 -3.21
CA LEU A 567 12.96 -26.10 -2.65
C LEU A 567 11.70 -26.71 -2.04
N VAL A 568 11.30 -27.91 -2.49
CA VAL A 568 10.13 -28.62 -1.96
C VAL A 568 10.59 -29.92 -1.32
N LEU A 569 10.32 -30.06 -0.01
CA LEU A 569 10.69 -31.25 0.76
C LEU A 569 9.58 -32.31 0.73
N PRO A 570 9.89 -33.59 1.02
CA PRO A 570 8.91 -34.68 0.94
C PRO A 570 7.76 -34.62 1.95
N ASP A 571 7.84 -33.73 2.94
CA ASP A 571 6.82 -33.50 3.96
C ASP A 571 5.90 -32.30 3.65
N ALA A 572 6.14 -31.59 2.54
CA ALA A 572 5.35 -30.45 2.10
C ALA A 572 3.96 -30.87 1.61
N ASP A 573 2.99 -29.95 1.71
CA ASP A 573 1.74 -30.07 0.97
C ASP A 573 2.03 -29.85 -0.53
N LEU A 574 1.94 -30.93 -1.31
CA LEU A 574 2.28 -30.92 -2.74
C LEU A 574 1.23 -30.22 -3.61
N ASP A 575 -0.01 -30.06 -3.14
CA ASP A 575 -1.03 -29.30 -3.86
C ASP A 575 -0.82 -27.80 -3.67
N LEU A 576 -0.53 -27.35 -2.44
CA LEU A 576 -0.12 -25.98 -2.16
C LEU A 576 1.22 -25.63 -2.82
N ALA A 577 2.18 -26.56 -2.86
CA ALA A 577 3.45 -26.37 -3.56
C ALA A 577 3.24 -26.27 -5.08
N ALA A 578 2.33 -27.05 -5.67
CA ALA A 578 1.99 -26.94 -7.08
C ALA A 578 1.28 -25.61 -7.39
N ASP A 579 0.30 -25.19 -6.58
CA ASP A 579 -0.37 -23.89 -6.72
C ASP A 579 0.64 -22.73 -6.62
N ALA A 580 1.55 -22.80 -5.65
CA ALA A 580 2.61 -21.81 -5.46
C ALA A 580 3.58 -21.74 -6.66
N ALA A 581 3.96 -22.89 -7.23
CA ALA A 581 4.82 -22.96 -8.41
C ALA A 581 4.16 -22.34 -9.65
N ILE A 582 2.86 -22.53 -9.87
CA ILE A 582 2.10 -21.89 -10.95
C ILE A 582 2.09 -20.36 -10.78
N ASN A 583 1.64 -19.90 -9.61
CA ASN A 583 1.49 -18.47 -9.32
C ASN A 583 2.83 -17.72 -9.40
N ALA A 584 3.93 -18.36 -8.99
CA ALA A 584 5.25 -17.74 -8.98
C ALA A 584 6.06 -17.93 -10.28
N GLY A 585 5.78 -18.96 -11.07
CA GLY A 585 6.46 -19.20 -12.35
C GLY A 585 5.84 -18.46 -13.54
N PHE A 586 4.50 -18.34 -13.58
CA PHE A 586 3.78 -17.86 -14.76
C PHE A 586 3.09 -16.49 -14.58
N GLY A 587 2.98 -15.96 -13.35
CA GLY A 587 2.47 -14.61 -13.10
C GLY A 587 3.26 -13.54 -13.87
N ALA A 588 2.56 -12.59 -14.51
CA ALA A 588 3.11 -11.64 -15.48
C ALA A 588 4.00 -12.31 -16.55
N ALA A 589 3.58 -13.48 -17.06
CA ALA A 589 4.32 -14.30 -18.03
C ALA A 589 5.76 -14.62 -17.60
N GLY A 590 6.05 -14.70 -16.30
CA GLY A 590 7.41 -14.94 -15.79
C GLY A 590 8.37 -13.76 -15.94
N GLU A 591 7.90 -12.58 -16.39
CA GLU A 591 8.69 -11.35 -16.50
C GLU A 591 8.88 -10.67 -15.12
N ARG A 592 9.37 -11.43 -14.12
CA ARG A 592 9.61 -10.94 -12.75
C ARG A 592 10.97 -11.41 -12.27
N CYS A 593 11.79 -10.48 -11.75
CA CYS A 593 13.03 -10.82 -11.02
C CYS A 593 12.78 -11.65 -9.74
N MET A 594 11.53 -11.78 -9.31
CA MET A 594 11.09 -12.65 -8.20
C MET A 594 10.26 -13.86 -8.67
N ALA A 595 10.21 -14.15 -9.98
CA ALA A 595 9.56 -15.37 -10.46
C ALA A 595 10.35 -16.61 -10.00
N VAL A 596 9.65 -17.65 -9.56
CA VAL A 596 10.24 -18.98 -9.34
C VAL A 596 10.51 -19.57 -10.72
N SER A 597 11.78 -19.64 -11.09
CA SER A 597 12.22 -20.15 -12.40
C SER A 597 12.82 -21.55 -12.32
N VAL A 598 13.21 -21.97 -11.11
CA VAL A 598 13.63 -23.33 -10.80
C VAL A 598 12.80 -23.84 -9.63
N LEU A 599 12.19 -25.01 -9.78
CA LEU A 599 11.67 -25.78 -8.66
C LEU A 599 12.64 -26.93 -8.39
N VAL A 600 13.02 -27.12 -7.12
CA VAL A 600 13.95 -28.14 -6.67
C VAL A 600 13.15 -29.16 -5.86
N ALA A 601 12.80 -30.28 -6.48
CA ALA A 601 12.07 -31.36 -5.83
C ALA A 601 13.08 -32.30 -5.15
N VAL A 602 12.96 -32.49 -3.83
CA VAL A 602 13.71 -33.50 -3.11
C VAL A 602 13.04 -34.87 -3.29
N ASP A 603 13.81 -35.92 -3.56
CA ASP A 603 13.24 -37.26 -3.77
C ASP A 603 12.45 -37.75 -2.53
N PRO A 604 11.31 -38.45 -2.71
CA PRO A 604 10.81 -39.03 -3.96
C PRO A 604 9.69 -38.23 -4.66
N ILE A 605 9.35 -37.00 -4.22
CA ILE A 605 8.09 -36.32 -4.62
C ILE A 605 8.03 -35.81 -6.06
N GLY A 606 9.11 -35.93 -6.85
CA GLY A 606 9.23 -35.31 -8.17
C GLY A 606 8.08 -35.67 -9.13
N ASP A 607 7.76 -36.95 -9.30
CA ASP A 607 6.74 -37.38 -10.28
C ASP A 607 5.33 -36.88 -9.92
N GLU A 608 4.97 -36.89 -8.64
CA GLU A 608 3.66 -36.43 -8.16
C GLU A 608 3.54 -34.90 -8.31
N LEU A 609 4.58 -34.16 -7.93
CA LEU A 609 4.59 -32.71 -8.04
C LEU A 609 4.58 -32.24 -9.50
N VAL A 610 5.30 -32.92 -10.40
CA VAL A 610 5.24 -32.69 -11.86
C VAL A 610 3.82 -32.93 -12.38
N ALA A 611 3.15 -34.01 -11.96
CA ALA A 611 1.76 -34.28 -12.36
C ALA A 611 0.80 -33.19 -11.88
N LYS A 612 0.87 -32.79 -10.61
CA LYS A 612 0.04 -31.73 -10.01
C LYS A 612 0.24 -30.37 -10.69
N ILE A 613 1.48 -30.03 -11.07
CA ILE A 613 1.80 -28.80 -11.82
C ILE A 613 1.20 -28.88 -13.23
N LYS A 614 1.35 -30.00 -13.95
CA LYS A 614 0.83 -30.18 -15.32
C LYS A 614 -0.69 -30.09 -15.39
N GLU A 615 -1.40 -30.60 -14.38
CA GLU A 615 -2.85 -30.45 -14.23
C GLU A 615 -3.27 -28.97 -14.20
N ARG A 616 -2.61 -28.17 -13.36
CA ARG A 616 -2.90 -26.73 -13.19
C ARG A 616 -2.45 -25.88 -14.38
N MET A 617 -1.34 -26.22 -15.03
CA MET A 617 -0.92 -25.55 -16.27
C MET A 617 -1.95 -25.70 -17.39
N ALA A 618 -2.66 -26.82 -17.45
CA ALA A 618 -3.65 -27.09 -18.48
C ALA A 618 -4.92 -26.22 -18.38
N THR A 619 -5.17 -25.57 -17.24
CA THR A 619 -6.31 -24.66 -17.06
C THR A 619 -6.00 -23.19 -17.36
N LEU A 620 -4.71 -22.82 -17.49
CA LEU A 620 -4.27 -21.42 -17.60
C LEU A 620 -4.75 -20.73 -18.89
N LYS A 621 -5.51 -19.65 -18.75
CA LYS A 621 -6.02 -18.82 -19.85
C LYS A 621 -4.98 -17.78 -20.29
N VAL A 622 -4.44 -17.95 -21.49
CA VAL A 622 -3.51 -16.99 -22.11
C VAL A 622 -4.27 -16.06 -23.07
N GLY A 623 -4.06 -14.75 -22.93
CA GLY A 623 -4.76 -13.77 -23.75
C GLY A 623 -4.38 -12.32 -23.44
N PRO A 624 -4.96 -11.35 -24.16
CA PRO A 624 -4.68 -9.93 -23.98
C PRO A 624 -4.98 -9.47 -22.56
N GLY A 625 -4.07 -8.72 -21.93
CA GLY A 625 -4.23 -8.28 -20.54
C GLY A 625 -5.44 -7.39 -20.26
N CYS A 626 -6.09 -6.85 -21.30
CA CYS A 626 -7.35 -6.11 -21.25
C CYS A 626 -8.60 -7.02 -21.17
N ASN A 627 -8.48 -8.32 -21.47
CA ASN A 627 -9.53 -9.30 -21.31
C ASN A 627 -9.48 -9.85 -19.87
N GLY A 628 -10.51 -9.56 -19.07
CA GLY A 628 -10.61 -9.97 -17.67
C GLY A 628 -10.72 -11.49 -17.43
N ASP A 629 -10.92 -12.29 -18.48
CA ASP A 629 -10.79 -13.76 -18.42
C ASP A 629 -9.32 -14.23 -18.49
N SER A 630 -8.35 -13.39 -18.85
CA SER A 630 -6.95 -13.81 -19.04
C SER A 630 -6.17 -13.85 -17.73
N GLU A 631 -5.42 -14.93 -17.51
CA GLU A 631 -4.57 -15.15 -16.34
C GLU A 631 -3.09 -14.87 -16.65
N MET A 632 -2.68 -14.99 -17.92
CA MET A 632 -1.34 -14.67 -18.39
C MET A 632 -1.38 -13.87 -19.70
N GLY A 633 -0.56 -12.80 -19.75
CA GLY A 633 -0.40 -11.95 -20.93
C GLY A 633 0.71 -12.41 -21.90
N PRO A 634 0.99 -11.63 -22.96
CA PRO A 634 2.17 -11.77 -23.81
C PRO A 634 3.45 -11.28 -23.09
N LEU A 635 4.60 -11.50 -23.73
CA LEU A 635 5.90 -10.93 -23.34
C LEU A 635 6.07 -9.52 -23.91
N VAL A 636 6.87 -8.65 -23.27
CA VAL A 636 6.89 -7.21 -23.58
C VAL A 636 7.26 -6.85 -25.04
N THR A 637 8.10 -7.64 -25.72
CA THR A 637 8.51 -7.37 -27.12
C THR A 637 8.69 -8.64 -27.92
N GLY A 638 8.44 -8.60 -29.24
CA GLY A 638 8.70 -9.72 -30.15
C GLY A 638 10.13 -10.23 -30.10
N GLN A 639 11.12 -9.33 -30.00
CA GLN A 639 12.53 -9.70 -29.80
C GLN A 639 12.78 -10.51 -28.52
N HIS A 640 12.03 -10.21 -27.45
CA HIS A 640 12.11 -10.94 -26.19
C HIS A 640 11.36 -12.27 -26.27
N ARG A 641 10.16 -12.31 -26.88
CA ARG A 641 9.47 -13.57 -27.23
C ARG A 641 10.40 -14.51 -28.00
N ASP A 642 11.07 -14.03 -29.03
CA ASP A 642 11.93 -14.85 -29.89
C ASP A 642 13.14 -15.39 -29.09
N LYS A 643 13.76 -14.55 -28.24
CA LYS A 643 14.80 -14.99 -27.28
C LYS A 643 14.27 -16.07 -26.33
N VAL A 644 13.14 -15.82 -25.65
CA VAL A 644 12.55 -16.76 -24.68
C VAL A 644 12.20 -18.08 -25.35
N THR A 645 11.64 -18.03 -26.57
CA THR A 645 11.27 -19.22 -27.36
C THR A 645 12.48 -20.06 -27.73
N SER A 646 13.64 -19.46 -27.99
CA SER A 646 14.87 -20.22 -28.29
C SER A 646 15.33 -21.11 -27.13
N TYR A 647 15.03 -20.76 -25.87
CA TYR A 647 15.32 -21.63 -24.72
C TYR A 647 14.48 -22.91 -24.68
N VAL A 648 13.32 -22.94 -25.34
CA VAL A 648 12.51 -24.16 -25.49
C VAL A 648 13.22 -25.17 -26.40
N GLU A 649 14.01 -24.70 -27.36
CA GLU A 649 14.78 -25.55 -28.27
C GLU A 649 16.14 -25.92 -27.68
N SER A 650 16.82 -24.99 -27.01
CA SER A 650 18.09 -25.30 -26.32
C SER A 650 17.89 -26.23 -25.12
N GLY A 651 16.81 -26.09 -24.34
CA GLY A 651 16.52 -27.01 -23.22
C GLY A 651 16.33 -28.47 -23.67
N VAL A 652 15.67 -28.68 -24.81
CA VAL A 652 15.54 -30.02 -25.42
C VAL A 652 16.89 -30.52 -25.97
N ALA A 653 17.68 -29.65 -26.58
CA ALA A 653 19.01 -30.01 -27.10
C ALA A 653 20.03 -30.32 -25.99
N ASP A 654 19.93 -29.62 -24.86
CA ASP A 654 20.71 -29.84 -23.63
C ASP A 654 20.30 -31.13 -22.89
N GLY A 655 19.14 -31.70 -23.23
CA GLY A 655 18.67 -32.99 -22.72
C GLY A 655 17.69 -32.93 -21.54
N ALA A 656 16.99 -31.80 -21.33
CA ALA A 656 15.86 -31.73 -20.41
C ALA A 656 14.57 -32.29 -21.03
N GLU A 657 13.66 -32.84 -20.21
CA GLU A 657 12.36 -33.31 -20.68
C GLU A 657 11.39 -32.13 -20.83
N LEU A 658 10.90 -31.87 -22.05
CA LEU A 658 9.86 -30.86 -22.30
C LEU A 658 8.48 -31.40 -21.90
N ALA A 659 8.21 -31.39 -20.60
CA ALA A 659 7.00 -31.92 -19.98
C ALA A 659 5.72 -31.17 -20.39
N VAL A 660 5.81 -29.87 -20.72
CA VAL A 660 4.74 -29.06 -21.35
C VAL A 660 5.36 -28.10 -22.37
N ASP A 661 4.91 -28.15 -23.63
CA ASP A 661 5.40 -27.31 -24.73
C ASP A 661 4.50 -26.09 -24.96
N GLY A 662 4.82 -24.97 -24.30
CA GLY A 662 4.03 -23.74 -24.34
C GLY A 662 3.89 -23.08 -25.72
N ARG A 663 4.66 -23.49 -26.73
CA ARG A 663 4.49 -23.07 -28.14
C ARG A 663 3.21 -23.63 -28.77
N LYS A 664 2.57 -24.61 -28.12
CA LYS A 664 1.32 -25.25 -28.54
C LYS A 664 0.10 -24.83 -27.70
N HIS A 665 0.29 -23.91 -26.75
CA HIS A 665 -0.78 -23.46 -25.85
C HIS A 665 -1.84 -22.67 -26.62
N ALA A 666 -3.11 -22.78 -26.20
CA ALA A 666 -4.19 -22.03 -26.82
C ALA A 666 -4.15 -20.55 -26.38
N ILE A 667 -4.09 -19.64 -27.35
CA ILE A 667 -4.07 -18.19 -27.12
C ILE A 667 -5.42 -17.61 -27.56
N SER A 668 -5.95 -16.66 -26.79
CA SER A 668 -7.17 -15.91 -27.14
C SER A 668 -6.95 -15.09 -28.42
N GLY A 669 -7.62 -15.49 -29.52
CA GLY A 669 -7.36 -14.99 -30.90
C GLY A 669 -7.83 -13.56 -31.23
N GLU A 670 -8.63 -12.95 -30.35
CA GLU A 670 -9.12 -11.57 -30.47
C GLU A 670 -8.98 -10.85 -29.12
N ASP A 671 -8.82 -9.53 -29.15
CA ASP A 671 -8.81 -8.67 -27.95
C ASP A 671 -10.21 -8.17 -27.54
N ALA A 672 -10.27 -7.33 -26.50
CA ALA A 672 -11.52 -6.75 -26.02
C ALA A 672 -12.21 -5.78 -27.02
N THR A 673 -11.56 -5.44 -28.13
CA THR A 673 -12.09 -4.61 -29.22
C THR A 673 -12.46 -5.41 -30.48
N GLY A 674 -12.11 -6.71 -30.54
CA GLY A 674 -12.21 -7.55 -31.74
C GLY A 674 -11.02 -7.40 -32.70
N ALA A 675 -9.88 -6.89 -32.23
CA ALA A 675 -8.64 -6.85 -33.00
C ALA A 675 -7.94 -8.23 -32.95
N PRO A 676 -7.43 -8.76 -34.08
CA PRO A 676 -6.70 -10.03 -34.09
C PRO A 676 -5.40 -9.97 -33.28
N THR A 677 -5.16 -11.00 -32.47
CA THR A 677 -3.98 -11.09 -31.57
C THR A 677 -2.86 -11.98 -32.13
N ALA A 678 -3.05 -12.57 -33.31
CA ALA A 678 -2.17 -13.63 -33.84
C ALA A 678 -0.70 -13.21 -34.02
N ASP A 679 -0.44 -11.93 -34.28
CA ASP A 679 0.92 -11.37 -34.44
C ASP A 679 1.58 -10.95 -33.11
N GLY A 680 0.88 -11.10 -31.98
CA GLY A 680 1.32 -10.72 -30.64
C GLY A 680 2.52 -11.51 -30.11
N PHE A 681 3.04 -11.05 -28.97
CA PHE A 681 4.33 -11.48 -28.43
C PHE A 681 4.20 -12.69 -27.49
N TRP A 682 3.48 -13.71 -27.95
CA TRP A 682 3.06 -14.86 -27.14
C TRP A 682 4.12 -15.95 -26.97
N LEU A 683 4.18 -16.51 -25.76
CA LEU A 683 4.60 -17.88 -25.48
C LEU A 683 3.72 -18.40 -24.35
N GLY A 684 3.23 -19.64 -24.44
CA GLY A 684 2.43 -20.25 -23.39
C GLY A 684 3.27 -20.80 -22.21
N PRO A 685 2.62 -21.17 -21.10
CA PRO A 685 3.26 -21.84 -19.98
C PRO A 685 4.06 -23.08 -20.43
N THR A 686 5.36 -23.08 -20.16
CA THR A 686 6.29 -24.14 -20.56
C THR A 686 6.91 -24.79 -19.32
N LEU A 687 7.03 -26.11 -19.32
CA LEU A 687 7.60 -26.88 -18.21
C LEU A 687 8.69 -27.81 -18.72
N PHE A 688 9.87 -27.72 -18.10
CA PHE A 688 10.93 -28.70 -18.21
C PHE A 688 11.06 -29.52 -16.93
N ASP A 689 11.36 -30.82 -17.07
CA ASP A 689 11.73 -31.73 -15.98
C ASP A 689 13.10 -32.36 -16.27
N HIS A 690 13.70 -32.99 -15.25
CA HIS A 690 15.05 -33.54 -15.26
C HIS A 690 16.15 -32.53 -15.65
N VAL A 691 15.91 -31.24 -15.39
CA VAL A 691 16.85 -30.13 -15.62
C VAL A 691 18.05 -30.25 -14.68
N LYS A 692 19.22 -29.81 -15.14
CA LYS A 692 20.50 -29.92 -14.42
C LYS A 692 21.34 -28.64 -14.57
N PRO A 693 22.23 -28.33 -13.60
CA PRO A 693 23.28 -27.33 -13.79
C PRO A 693 24.09 -27.58 -15.07
N GLY A 694 24.48 -26.52 -15.75
CA GLY A 694 25.14 -26.58 -17.05
C GLY A 694 24.19 -26.43 -18.24
N MET A 695 22.90 -26.79 -18.11
CA MET A 695 21.89 -26.53 -19.14
C MET A 695 21.57 -25.03 -19.23
N SER A 696 21.35 -24.52 -20.44
CA SER A 696 20.94 -23.13 -20.71
C SER A 696 19.69 -22.71 -19.92
N VAL A 697 18.67 -23.57 -19.91
CA VAL A 697 17.41 -23.38 -19.16
C VAL A 697 17.60 -23.31 -17.64
N TYR A 698 18.71 -23.82 -17.09
CA TYR A 698 19.08 -23.64 -15.68
C TYR A 698 19.95 -22.40 -15.45
N ASN A 699 21.03 -22.24 -16.24
CA ASN A 699 22.06 -21.24 -15.99
C ASN A 699 21.54 -19.81 -16.18
N ASP A 700 20.71 -19.57 -17.21
CA ASP A 700 20.37 -18.23 -17.65
C ASP A 700 19.06 -17.70 -17.04
N GLU A 701 19.01 -16.38 -16.83
CA GLU A 701 17.77 -15.66 -16.60
C GLU A 701 16.96 -15.59 -17.92
N ILE A 702 16.00 -16.51 -18.04
CA ILE A 702 15.07 -16.61 -19.19
C ILE A 702 14.17 -15.37 -19.24
N PHE A 703 13.58 -15.01 -18.09
CA PHE A 703 12.63 -13.90 -17.93
C PHE A 703 11.35 -14.06 -18.80
N GLY A 704 10.74 -15.24 -18.73
CA GLY A 704 9.54 -15.61 -19.49
C GLY A 704 8.86 -16.86 -18.90
N PRO A 705 7.77 -17.39 -19.49
CA PRO A 705 6.91 -18.39 -18.86
C PRO A 705 7.47 -19.81 -19.02
N ILE A 706 8.68 -20.05 -18.52
CA ILE A 706 9.39 -21.34 -18.54
C ILE A 706 9.82 -21.71 -17.12
N LEU A 707 9.18 -22.72 -16.54
CA LEU A 707 9.57 -23.31 -15.26
C LEU A 707 10.46 -24.54 -15.48
N SER A 708 11.57 -24.63 -14.75
CA SER A 708 12.49 -25.76 -14.76
C SER A 708 12.41 -26.56 -13.48
N ILE A 709 12.17 -27.87 -13.56
CA ILE A 709 12.21 -28.79 -12.42
C ILE A 709 13.56 -29.50 -12.39
N VAL A 710 14.28 -29.30 -11.29
CA VAL A 710 15.51 -30.02 -10.92
C VAL A 710 15.14 -30.98 -9.80
N ARG A 711 15.65 -32.22 -9.87
CA ARG A 711 15.41 -33.27 -8.86
C ARG A 711 16.71 -33.56 -8.11
N VAL A 712 16.65 -33.64 -6.79
CA VAL A 712 17.82 -33.84 -5.91
C VAL A 712 17.54 -34.91 -4.85
N PRO A 713 18.56 -35.69 -4.41
CA PRO A 713 18.34 -36.81 -3.50
C PRO A 713 18.18 -36.40 -2.02
N SER A 714 18.44 -35.14 -1.66
CA SER A 714 18.42 -34.68 -0.27
C SER A 714 18.18 -33.17 -0.13
N TYR A 715 17.87 -32.73 1.10
CA TYR A 715 17.86 -31.33 1.50
C TYR A 715 19.22 -30.66 1.25
N ASP A 716 20.33 -31.32 1.61
CA ASP A 716 21.68 -30.73 1.55
C ASP A 716 22.12 -30.46 0.11
N GLU A 717 21.83 -31.39 -0.81
CA GLU A 717 22.06 -31.20 -2.25
C GLU A 717 21.17 -30.09 -2.82
N GLY A 718 19.92 -29.98 -2.36
CA GLY A 718 19.02 -28.89 -2.73
C GLY A 718 19.49 -27.52 -2.25
N LEU A 719 20.06 -27.44 -1.04
CA LEU A 719 20.67 -26.23 -0.48
C LEU A 719 21.98 -25.86 -1.21
N GLU A 720 22.85 -26.84 -1.45
CA GLU A 720 24.10 -26.62 -2.18
C GLU A 720 23.84 -26.15 -3.63
N LEU A 721 22.84 -26.70 -4.32
CA LEU A 721 22.40 -26.26 -5.64
C LEU A 721 22.02 -24.77 -5.69
N ILE A 722 21.40 -24.26 -4.63
CA ILE A 722 20.96 -22.86 -4.49
C ILE A 722 22.15 -21.96 -4.11
N ASN A 723 22.99 -22.40 -3.18
CA ASN A 723 24.17 -21.65 -2.76
C ASN A 723 25.22 -21.55 -3.89
N ASN A 724 25.40 -22.59 -4.71
CA ASN A 724 26.27 -22.58 -5.89
C ASN A 724 25.71 -21.74 -7.07
N ASN A 725 24.45 -21.27 -7.03
CA ASN A 725 23.94 -20.39 -8.08
C ASN A 725 24.54 -18.97 -7.96
N PRO A 726 24.99 -18.33 -9.06
CA PRO A 726 25.60 -16.99 -9.01
C PRO A 726 24.61 -15.86 -8.67
N TYR A 727 23.31 -16.09 -8.84
CA TYR A 727 22.26 -15.18 -8.40
C TYR A 727 21.89 -15.43 -6.93
N GLY A 728 21.29 -14.41 -6.30
CA GLY A 728 20.94 -14.47 -4.87
C GLY A 728 19.75 -13.60 -4.52
N ASN A 729 18.80 -13.43 -5.44
CA ASN A 729 17.66 -12.52 -5.26
C ASN A 729 16.64 -13.05 -4.26
N GLY A 730 15.81 -14.01 -4.66
CA GLY A 730 14.81 -14.66 -3.81
C GLY A 730 14.92 -16.19 -3.85
N THR A 731 14.45 -16.84 -2.79
CA THR A 731 14.31 -18.31 -2.73
C THR A 731 13.19 -18.68 -1.76
N ALA A 732 12.59 -19.85 -1.94
CA ALA A 732 11.58 -20.39 -1.04
C ALA A 732 11.89 -21.83 -0.65
N ILE A 733 11.52 -22.22 0.57
CA ILE A 733 11.41 -23.61 1.01
C ILE A 733 9.96 -23.94 1.33
N PHE A 734 9.50 -25.12 0.89
CA PHE A 734 8.19 -25.69 1.21
C PHE A 734 8.39 -26.96 2.02
N THR A 735 7.83 -26.97 3.24
CA THR A 735 7.99 -28.02 4.26
C THR A 735 7.04 -27.73 5.44
N ASN A 736 6.66 -28.76 6.18
CA ASN A 736 5.98 -28.66 7.46
C ASN A 736 6.95 -28.76 8.66
N ASP A 737 8.20 -29.20 8.46
CA ASP A 737 9.20 -29.26 9.52
C ASP A 737 9.83 -27.90 9.84
N GLY A 738 9.59 -27.42 11.06
CA GLY A 738 10.18 -26.20 11.59
C GLY A 738 11.70 -26.27 11.77
N GLY A 739 12.29 -27.47 11.86
CA GLY A 739 13.74 -27.69 11.91
C GLY A 739 14.40 -27.35 10.58
N ALA A 740 13.95 -27.98 9.50
CA ALA A 740 14.41 -27.74 8.13
C ALA A 740 14.14 -26.30 7.67
N ALA A 741 12.95 -25.76 7.97
CA ALA A 741 12.63 -24.36 7.69
C ALA A 741 13.61 -23.40 8.41
N ARG A 742 13.85 -23.60 9.72
CA ARG A 742 14.83 -22.80 10.50
C ARG A 742 16.27 -23.01 10.04
N ARG A 743 16.62 -24.19 9.53
CA ARG A 743 17.95 -24.48 8.98
C ARG A 743 18.17 -23.69 7.69
N PHE A 744 17.20 -23.74 6.78
CA PHE A 744 17.28 -23.12 5.46
C PHE A 744 17.48 -21.60 5.54
N GLN A 745 16.67 -20.88 6.33
CA GLN A 745 16.81 -19.43 6.51
C GLN A 745 18.16 -18.96 7.10
N ASN A 746 18.97 -19.87 7.66
CA ASN A 746 20.27 -19.54 8.25
C ASN A 746 21.45 -19.98 7.37
N GLU A 747 21.26 -21.00 6.52
CA GLU A 747 22.32 -21.61 5.70
C GLU A 747 22.23 -21.23 4.21
N VAL A 748 21.12 -20.64 3.75
CA VAL A 748 20.95 -20.23 2.34
C VAL A 748 21.51 -18.82 2.07
N GLU A 749 22.32 -18.69 1.02
CA GLU A 749 23.03 -17.45 0.67
C GLU A 749 22.19 -16.52 -0.24
N VAL A 750 20.95 -16.24 0.14
CA VAL A 750 19.97 -15.51 -0.68
C VAL A 750 19.31 -14.39 0.12
N GLY A 751 19.20 -13.20 -0.47
CA GLY A 751 18.80 -11.99 0.24
C GLY A 751 17.34 -11.96 0.72
N MET A 752 16.44 -12.69 0.06
CA MET A 752 15.02 -12.78 0.40
C MET A 752 14.56 -14.24 0.45
N VAL A 753 14.19 -14.71 1.65
CA VAL A 753 13.84 -16.12 1.92
C VAL A 753 12.37 -16.27 2.29
N GLY A 754 11.67 -17.18 1.62
CA GLY A 754 10.30 -17.57 1.92
C GLY A 754 10.23 -18.96 2.56
N ILE A 755 9.33 -19.13 3.54
CA ILE A 755 8.97 -20.42 4.13
C ILE A 755 7.49 -20.62 3.84
N ASN A 756 7.14 -21.60 3.01
CA ASN A 756 5.82 -21.81 2.42
C ASN A 756 5.24 -20.56 1.69
N VAL A 757 6.12 -19.65 1.24
CA VAL A 757 5.79 -18.43 0.49
C VAL A 757 6.71 -18.37 -0.73
N PRO A 758 6.20 -18.44 -1.98
CA PRO A 758 7.06 -18.62 -3.16
C PRO A 758 7.66 -17.32 -3.69
N ILE A 759 7.04 -16.17 -3.37
CA ILE A 759 7.50 -14.82 -3.71
C ILE A 759 7.71 -14.05 -2.40
N PRO A 760 8.89 -14.15 -1.75
CA PRO A 760 9.17 -13.49 -0.48
C PRO A 760 9.56 -12.00 -0.67
N VAL A 761 8.72 -11.22 -1.36
CA VAL A 761 8.96 -9.78 -1.56
C VAL A 761 8.69 -9.02 -0.25
N PRO A 762 9.67 -8.33 0.35
CA PRO A 762 9.48 -7.58 1.58
C PRO A 762 8.42 -6.49 1.43
N VAL A 763 7.56 -6.33 2.44
CA VAL A 763 6.63 -5.19 2.57
C VAL A 763 7.39 -3.88 2.77
N ALA A 764 6.80 -2.75 2.36
CA ALA A 764 7.53 -1.49 2.12
C ALA A 764 8.29 -0.87 3.29
N TYR A 765 8.05 -1.33 4.53
CA TYR A 765 8.79 -0.92 5.73
C TYR A 765 10.04 -1.75 6.05
N TYR A 766 10.21 -2.89 5.37
CA TYR A 766 11.50 -3.58 5.17
C TYR A 766 12.10 -3.15 3.82
N SER A 767 13.32 -3.58 3.53
CA SER A 767 14.05 -3.25 2.29
C SER A 767 14.16 -4.46 1.34
N PHE A 768 14.24 -4.23 0.02
CA PHE A 768 14.36 -5.28 -1.02
C PHE A 768 15.75 -5.30 -1.66
N GLY A 769 16.34 -6.49 -1.76
CA GLY A 769 17.49 -6.74 -2.64
C GLY A 769 18.07 -8.13 -2.44
N GLY A 770 18.70 -8.63 -3.50
CA GLY A 770 19.41 -9.91 -3.47
C GLY A 770 20.82 -9.81 -2.90
N TRP A 771 21.48 -10.96 -2.81
CA TRP A 771 22.92 -11.10 -2.61
C TRP A 771 23.60 -11.54 -3.91
N LYS A 772 24.91 -11.82 -3.86
CA LYS A 772 25.73 -12.29 -4.99
C LYS A 772 25.58 -11.39 -6.23
N ALA A 773 25.34 -11.93 -7.42
CA ALA A 773 25.20 -11.16 -8.65
C ALA A 773 23.84 -10.45 -8.83
N SER A 774 22.95 -10.50 -7.83
CA SER A 774 21.63 -9.86 -7.85
C SER A 774 21.60 -8.46 -7.19
N LEU A 775 22.69 -8.01 -6.56
CA LEU A 775 22.84 -6.66 -6.03
C LEU A 775 24.29 -6.17 -6.13
N PHE A 776 24.46 -4.91 -6.52
CA PHE A 776 25.73 -4.20 -6.44
C PHE A 776 25.53 -2.91 -5.64
N GLY A 777 26.16 -2.83 -4.47
CA GLY A 777 25.94 -1.80 -3.46
C GLY A 777 25.94 -2.39 -2.06
N ASP A 778 25.89 -1.51 -1.05
CA ASP A 778 25.77 -1.83 0.38
C ASP A 778 24.36 -1.55 0.94
N THR A 779 23.42 -1.19 0.05
CA THR A 779 22.11 -0.64 0.38
C THR A 779 21.03 -1.25 -0.52
N HIS A 780 19.91 -1.59 0.11
CA HIS A 780 18.73 -2.22 -0.52
C HIS A 780 17.71 -1.16 -0.98
N ALA A 781 16.80 -1.54 -1.87
CA ALA A 781 15.70 -0.71 -2.32
C ALA A 781 14.62 -0.52 -1.24
N TYR A 782 14.00 0.67 -1.22
CA TYR A 782 12.97 1.09 -0.27
C TYR A 782 13.28 0.82 1.22
N GLY A 783 12.26 0.88 2.08
CA GLY A 783 12.39 0.65 3.52
C GLY A 783 13.35 1.62 4.21
N ALA A 784 13.90 1.15 5.34
CA ALA A 784 14.88 1.91 6.10
C ALA A 784 16.14 2.19 5.26
N ASP A 785 16.60 1.24 4.44
CA ASP A 785 17.84 1.38 3.68
C ASP A 785 17.72 2.42 2.57
N GLY A 786 16.56 2.55 1.91
CA GLY A 786 16.26 3.66 1.01
C GLY A 786 16.38 5.02 1.70
N VAL A 787 15.89 5.15 2.95
CA VAL A 787 16.06 6.38 3.75
C VAL A 787 17.54 6.64 4.07
N GLN A 788 18.33 5.59 4.33
CA GLN A 788 19.78 5.71 4.54
C GLN A 788 20.52 6.10 3.25
N PHE A 789 20.18 5.50 2.11
CA PHE A 789 20.77 5.76 0.81
C PHE A 789 20.53 7.21 0.35
N PHE A 790 19.29 7.69 0.47
CA PHE A 790 18.88 9.05 0.08
C PHE A 790 19.18 10.13 1.13
N THR A 791 19.83 9.81 2.26
CA THR A 791 20.31 10.79 3.25
C THR A 791 21.80 10.66 3.57
N ARG A 792 22.39 11.75 4.06
CA ARG A 792 23.74 11.74 4.65
C ARG A 792 23.64 12.19 6.10
N GLY A 793 24.29 11.45 6.99
CA GLY A 793 24.48 11.84 8.38
C GLY A 793 25.46 13.02 8.49
N LYS A 794 25.19 13.91 9.42
CA LYS A 794 26.11 14.93 9.92
C LYS A 794 26.11 14.87 11.44
N ALA A 795 27.25 14.58 12.04
CA ALA A 795 27.45 14.80 13.47
C ALA A 795 27.70 16.29 13.74
N VAL A 796 27.17 16.80 14.84
CA VAL A 796 27.42 18.14 15.37
C VAL A 796 27.79 17.99 16.83
N THR A 797 28.93 18.56 17.21
CA THR A 797 29.40 18.68 18.60
C THR A 797 29.28 20.14 18.98
N GLN A 798 28.49 20.45 20.00
CA GLN A 798 28.10 21.81 20.37
C GLN A 798 28.50 22.13 21.81
N ARG A 799 29.27 23.20 21.98
CA ARG A 799 29.48 23.89 23.27
C ARG A 799 29.27 25.38 23.04
N TRP A 800 28.55 26.02 23.95
CA TRP A 800 28.50 27.47 24.04
C TRP A 800 29.57 27.93 25.02
N LEU A 801 30.50 28.77 24.56
CA LEU A 801 31.56 29.34 25.39
C LEU A 801 31.04 30.58 26.12
N ASP A 802 31.34 30.69 27.41
CA ASP A 802 31.20 31.94 28.15
C ASP A 802 32.22 32.97 27.62
N PRO A 803 31.78 34.12 27.06
CA PRO A 803 32.69 35.13 26.52
C PRO A 803 33.66 35.75 27.53
N SER A 804 33.41 35.61 28.84
CA SER A 804 34.28 36.14 29.89
C SER A 804 35.56 35.32 30.10
N HIS A 805 35.58 34.05 29.65
CA HIS A 805 36.67 33.11 29.88
C HIS A 805 37.63 32.98 28.68
N GLY A 806 38.05 34.12 28.12
CA GLY A 806 38.93 34.18 26.95
C GLY A 806 40.37 33.69 27.21
N GLY A 807 40.78 32.61 26.53
CA GLY A 807 42.15 32.08 26.60
C GLY A 807 42.45 31.07 25.49
N ILE A 808 43.73 30.77 25.26
CA ILE A 808 44.15 29.76 24.27
C ILE A 808 43.97 28.37 24.87
N ASN A 809 42.97 27.62 24.39
CA ASN A 809 42.79 26.21 24.70
C ASN A 809 42.90 25.38 23.41
N LEU A 810 43.92 24.51 23.34
CA LEU A 810 44.21 23.62 22.19
C LEU A 810 43.79 22.17 22.46
N GLY A 811 43.11 21.90 23.58
CA GLY A 811 42.68 20.55 23.96
C GLY A 811 41.48 20.06 23.15
N PHE A 812 41.52 18.79 22.76
CA PHE A 812 40.33 18.06 22.31
C PHE A 812 39.35 17.89 23.50
N PRO A 813 38.02 17.83 23.31
CA PRO A 813 37.07 17.59 24.39
C PRO A 813 37.37 16.30 25.16
N THR A 814 37.41 16.38 26.49
CA THR A 814 37.70 15.26 27.41
C THR A 814 36.54 15.03 28.38
N ASN A 815 36.52 13.86 29.02
CA ASN A 815 35.46 13.42 29.93
C ASN A 815 35.70 13.85 31.39
N ASN A 816 36.32 15.02 31.60
CA ASN A 816 36.73 15.56 32.90
C ASN A 816 35.96 16.85 33.25
#